data_AF-G7JDE1-F1
#
_entry.id   AF-G7JDE1-F1
#
_cell.length_a   1.000
_cell.length_b   1.000
_cell.length_c   1.000
_cell.angle_alpha   90.00
_cell.angle_beta   90.00
_cell.angle_gamma   90.00
#
_symmetry.space_group_name_H-M   'P 1'
#
loop_
_entity.id
_entity.type
_entity.pdbx_description
1 polymer ?
#
loop_
_entity_poly.entity_id
_entity_poly.type
_entity_poly.pdbx_seq_one_letter_code
_entity_poly.pdbx_strand_id
1 'polypeptide(L)'
;MARNKEALLLLLDVGPSMHPVLPEVEKVCSMLVQKKLIYNKYDEVGIVLFGTEDTDNELTTEVGGYQHVVVSKNSKVVDGDIVEALQQLPRGTTDGDFLDAVIVAMDMLIKKFGDTNKGKKRLCLITNAQCPIKDPYEGSKEEQVTTIAKQMTAHGMKMESIIVRGKLSQDANKEIMDENDRLLNIFSKETQTRLLYVEDPISLFGALKTRNITPVTVFRGDLELSPKLRIKVMVYKKTQEEKFPTLKKFSDKAPQTDKFATHEVKVDYEYKSSADPDKVVPPDQRIKGYRYGPQIIPISSAEWDAVKFKPEKGVKLLGFTDSSNILRHQYMKDVYVFIAEPGNTKAVLAVSALSRAMKEMNKVAILRCVWRQGQANVVIGVLTPNVSDRENLPDSFYFNILPFAEDVREFQFPSFSSFPASCQPNEQQLESAANFIKMLDLAPDGKQEVLLPDFTPNPVLARFYHYLDLKSKHPDASVPPLDYTLRKITEPETDLVLQNQSVIDSYRRSFEMQGNPLKKPRRFLRGKTSDEEGKENITAPPANLIEYTSIKVEKIGDLTPVQDFEAMISRRDSPDWVVKAIKDMKDKIFDMVEDSHEGDNYPKALDCLVALRKGCILEQEPKQFNDFLKHLCNFCQEKNLQSFCEHLAAKGLTLIPKTEAIDSDVSDEEARSFLVKSESKCD
;
A
#
# COMPACT_ATOMS: atom_id res chain seq x y z
N MET A 1 -11.91 27.73 14.90
CA MET A 1 -11.09 27.20 13.78
C MET A 1 -9.66 27.78 13.73
N ALA A 2 -9.32 28.86 14.45
CA ALA A 2 -7.99 29.50 14.41
C ALA A 2 -6.84 28.81 15.19
N ARG A 3 -7.11 27.76 15.98
CA ARG A 3 -6.15 27.22 16.97
C ARG A 3 -5.00 26.37 16.39
N ASN A 4 -4.99 26.13 15.08
CA ASN A 4 -3.99 25.29 14.39
C ASN A 4 -3.24 26.00 13.26
N LYS A 5 -3.44 27.31 13.10
CA LYS A 5 -2.76 28.12 12.07
C LYS A 5 -1.25 28.15 12.31
N GLU A 6 -0.49 27.76 11.30
CA GLU A 6 0.98 27.85 11.30
C GLU A 6 1.43 29.10 10.54
N ALA A 7 2.39 29.83 11.10
CA ALA A 7 3.15 30.86 10.40
C ALA A 7 4.54 30.31 10.10
N LEU A 8 4.82 30.13 8.81
CA LEU A 8 6.08 29.63 8.30
C LEU A 8 6.86 30.78 7.64
N LEU A 9 8.09 31.00 8.06
CA LEU A 9 9.04 31.83 7.31
C LEU A 9 10.06 30.93 6.62
N LEU A 10 10.18 31.08 5.30
CA LEU A 10 11.21 30.45 4.48
C LEU A 10 12.39 31.41 4.40
N LEU A 11 13.54 30.98 4.94
CA LEU A 11 14.81 31.68 4.86
C LEU A 11 15.65 31.00 3.78
N LEU A 12 15.78 31.66 2.62
CA LEU A 12 16.40 31.07 1.43
C LEU A 12 17.70 31.80 1.11
N ASP A 13 18.79 31.03 1.10
CA ASP A 13 20.09 31.49 0.64
C ASP A 13 20.10 31.55 -0.88
N VAL A 14 20.26 32.77 -1.42
CA VAL A 14 20.33 33.04 -2.87
C VAL A 14 21.72 33.47 -3.30
N GLY A 15 22.74 33.29 -2.45
CA GLY A 15 24.11 33.64 -2.76
C GLY A 15 24.72 32.81 -3.90
N PRO A 16 25.87 33.24 -4.45
CA PRO A 16 26.52 32.57 -5.59
C PRO A 16 26.78 31.08 -5.39
N SER A 17 27.13 30.68 -4.16
CA SER A 17 27.43 29.31 -3.79
C SER A 17 26.18 28.40 -3.79
N MET A 18 24.97 28.96 -3.76
CA MET A 18 23.70 28.23 -3.83
C MET A 18 23.10 28.16 -5.23
N HIS A 19 23.60 28.93 -6.19
CA HIS A 19 23.09 28.97 -7.57
C HIS A 19 22.86 27.60 -8.24
N PRO A 20 23.76 26.60 -8.08
CA PRO A 20 23.56 25.30 -8.70
C PRO A 20 22.33 24.53 -8.18
N VAL A 21 21.89 24.80 -6.94
CA VAL A 21 20.81 24.04 -6.26
C VAL A 21 19.52 24.86 -6.10
N LEU A 22 19.59 26.17 -6.37
CA LEU A 22 18.43 27.05 -6.31
C LEU A 22 17.23 26.59 -7.16
N PRO A 23 17.37 26.06 -8.40
CA PRO A 23 16.22 25.56 -9.16
C PRO A 23 15.43 24.46 -8.42
N GLU A 24 16.12 23.60 -7.68
CA GLU A 24 15.49 22.56 -6.87
C GLU A 24 14.89 23.13 -5.58
N VAL A 25 15.52 24.13 -4.97
CA VAL A 25 14.95 24.88 -3.83
C VAL A 25 13.65 25.58 -4.24
N GLU A 26 13.63 26.27 -5.39
CA GLU A 26 12.44 26.90 -5.98
C GLU A 26 11.29 25.90 -6.11
N LYS A 27 11.57 24.73 -6.69
CA LYS A 27 10.59 23.67 -6.93
C LYS A 27 10.06 23.06 -5.64
N VAL A 28 10.93 22.76 -4.66
CA VAL A 28 10.51 22.15 -3.39
C VAL A 28 9.71 23.15 -2.55
N CYS A 29 10.15 24.40 -2.47
CA CYS A 29 9.42 25.45 -1.76
C CYS A 29 8.06 25.73 -2.41
N SER A 30 8.01 25.82 -3.74
CA SER A 30 6.76 25.97 -4.48
C SER A 30 5.78 24.83 -4.20
N MET A 31 6.26 23.58 -4.25
CA MET A 31 5.44 22.40 -3.94
C MET A 31 4.95 22.41 -2.48
N LEU A 32 5.78 22.84 -1.52
CA LEU A 32 5.38 22.98 -0.12
C LEU A 32 4.24 23.97 0.05
N VAL A 33 4.34 25.15 -0.58
CA VAL A 33 3.31 26.19 -0.52
C VAL A 33 2.03 25.74 -1.23
N GLN A 34 2.14 25.07 -2.38
CA GLN A 34 1.00 24.47 -3.08
C GLN A 34 0.24 23.46 -2.22
N LYS A 35 0.95 22.56 -1.51
CA LYS A 35 0.28 21.63 -0.58
C LYS A 35 -0.37 22.35 0.59
N LYS A 36 0.23 23.44 1.09
CA LYS A 36 -0.42 24.29 2.10
C LYS A 36 -1.68 24.96 1.56
N LEU A 37 -1.69 25.44 0.32
CA LEU A 37 -2.89 25.98 -0.33
C LEU A 37 -4.04 24.95 -0.35
N ILE A 38 -3.72 23.69 -0.66
CA ILE A 38 -4.70 22.59 -0.76
C ILE A 38 -5.20 22.14 0.62
N TYR A 39 -4.31 21.94 1.58
CA TYR A 39 -4.64 21.29 2.87
C TYR A 39 -4.85 22.25 4.04
N ASN A 40 -4.13 23.38 4.05
CA ASN A 40 -4.08 24.33 5.16
C ASN A 40 -4.22 25.78 4.66
N LYS A 41 -5.33 26.09 3.97
CA LYS A 41 -5.60 27.40 3.34
C LYS A 41 -5.51 28.64 4.24
N TYR A 42 -5.42 28.46 5.55
CA TYR A 42 -5.30 29.56 6.53
C TYR A 42 -3.89 29.71 7.09
N ASP A 43 -2.95 28.82 6.74
CA ASP A 43 -1.55 28.97 7.13
C ASP A 43 -0.99 30.26 6.49
N GLU A 44 0.00 30.82 7.15
CA GLU A 44 0.71 32.01 6.67
C GLU A 44 2.13 31.62 6.26
N VAL A 45 2.58 32.17 5.14
CA VAL A 45 3.94 32.00 4.65
C VAL A 45 4.55 33.37 4.38
N GLY A 46 5.79 33.55 4.80
CA GLY A 46 6.65 34.67 4.41
C GLY A 46 7.95 34.14 3.81
N ILE A 47 8.59 34.96 2.97
CA ILE A 47 9.82 34.62 2.25
C ILE A 47 10.86 35.69 2.55
N VAL A 48 11.99 35.26 3.09
CA VAL A 48 13.17 36.09 3.34
C VAL A 48 14.32 35.50 2.54
N LEU A 49 14.94 36.33 1.73
CA LEU A 49 16.07 35.99 0.88
C LEU A 49 17.32 36.62 1.47
N PHE A 50 18.44 35.91 1.47
CA PHE A 50 19.72 36.46 1.92
C PHE A 50 20.86 36.06 0.96
N GLY A 51 21.88 36.93 0.88
CA GLY A 51 22.89 36.89 -0.19
C GLY A 51 22.50 37.69 -1.43
N THR A 52 21.54 38.63 -1.29
CA THR A 52 21.11 39.53 -2.37
C THR A 52 22.03 40.75 -2.49
N GLU A 53 22.11 41.34 -3.67
CA GLU A 53 22.81 42.63 -3.84
C GLU A 53 22.11 43.72 -3.01
N ASP A 54 20.79 43.80 -3.16
CA ASP A 54 19.93 44.74 -2.44
C ASP A 54 19.70 44.33 -0.99
N THR A 55 19.26 45.31 -0.19
CA THR A 55 18.80 45.11 1.20
C THR A 55 17.43 45.75 1.35
N ASP A 56 16.43 44.96 1.73
CA ASP A 56 15.06 45.43 1.96
C ASP A 56 14.48 44.69 3.16
N ASN A 57 14.69 45.26 4.35
CA ASN A 57 14.12 44.77 5.60
C ASN A 57 13.93 45.93 6.60
N GLU A 58 12.95 45.79 7.49
CA GLU A 58 12.60 46.84 8.47
C GLU A 58 13.71 47.09 9.50
N LEU A 59 14.49 46.07 9.87
CA LEU A 59 15.56 46.23 10.86
C LEU A 59 16.69 47.12 10.34
N THR A 60 17.07 47.00 9.07
CA THR A 60 18.08 47.88 8.45
C THR A 60 17.64 49.34 8.49
N THR A 61 16.35 49.62 8.35
CA THR A 61 15.82 51.00 8.41
C THR A 61 15.70 51.53 9.85
N GLU A 62 15.45 50.66 10.83
CA GLU A 62 15.31 51.04 12.24
C GLU A 62 16.64 51.22 12.98
N VAL A 63 17.57 50.27 12.84
CA VAL A 63 18.80 50.20 13.64
C VAL A 63 20.09 50.24 12.82
N GLY A 64 19.99 50.08 11.49
CA GLY A 64 21.16 49.89 10.62
C GLY A 64 21.76 48.49 10.75
N GLY A 65 22.43 48.02 9.69
CA GLY A 65 22.96 46.65 9.62
C GLY A 65 22.08 45.70 8.81
N TYR A 66 22.23 44.38 9.02
CA TYR A 66 21.46 43.32 8.34
C TYR A 66 21.42 43.46 6.80
N GLN A 67 22.57 43.79 6.22
CA GLN A 67 22.74 43.99 4.78
C GLN A 67 22.61 42.68 4.01
N HIS A 68 22.23 42.77 2.74
CA HIS A 68 22.06 41.65 1.82
C HIS A 68 20.94 40.69 2.22
N VAL A 69 19.95 41.19 2.97
CA VAL A 69 18.73 40.49 3.36
C VAL A 69 17.50 41.25 2.84
N VAL A 70 16.67 40.55 2.06
CA VAL A 70 15.46 41.08 1.42
C VAL A 70 14.23 40.28 1.85
N VAL A 71 13.22 40.96 2.39
CA VAL A 71 11.91 40.38 2.70
C VAL A 71 11.06 40.38 1.43
N SER A 72 11.27 39.39 0.56
CA SER A 72 10.55 39.27 -0.72
C SER A 72 9.03 39.24 -0.56
N LYS A 73 8.54 38.54 0.47
CA LYS A 73 7.12 38.54 0.85
C LYS A 73 6.96 38.56 2.35
N ASN A 74 6.25 39.58 2.83
CA ASN A 74 5.78 39.63 4.21
C ASN A 74 4.87 38.43 4.53
N SER A 75 4.84 38.06 5.82
CA SER A 75 4.04 36.92 6.27
C SER A 75 2.54 37.17 6.02
N LYS A 76 1.98 36.50 5.01
CA LYS A 76 0.55 36.60 4.63
C LYS A 76 -0.05 35.21 4.45
N VAL A 77 -1.38 35.14 4.39
CA VAL A 77 -2.10 33.88 4.14
C VAL A 77 -1.69 33.32 2.78
N VAL A 78 -1.48 32.01 2.70
CA VAL A 78 -1.02 31.35 1.47
C VAL A 78 -1.96 31.64 0.30
N ASP A 79 -1.40 32.16 -0.79
CA ASP A 79 -2.08 32.45 -2.05
C ASP A 79 -1.20 32.08 -3.26
N GLY A 80 -1.73 32.31 -4.48
CA GLY A 80 -1.01 32.06 -5.73
C GLY A 80 0.26 32.91 -5.88
N ASP A 81 0.22 34.16 -5.43
CA ASP A 81 1.35 35.10 -5.56
C ASP A 81 2.61 34.61 -4.82
N ILE A 82 2.46 33.95 -3.67
CA ILE A 82 3.60 33.36 -2.93
C ILE A 82 4.21 32.22 -3.74
N VAL A 83 3.37 31.40 -4.39
CA VAL A 83 3.85 30.31 -5.25
C VAL A 83 4.62 30.88 -6.45
N GLU A 84 4.12 31.94 -7.07
CA GLU A 84 4.79 32.60 -8.20
C GLU A 84 6.13 33.23 -7.79
N ALA A 85 6.18 33.87 -6.61
CA ALA A 85 7.43 34.44 -6.07
C ALA A 85 8.52 33.37 -5.82
N LEU A 86 8.13 32.13 -5.50
CA LEU A 86 9.06 31.01 -5.31
C LEU A 86 9.48 30.34 -6.61
N GLN A 87 8.79 30.58 -7.72
CA GLN A 87 9.14 30.04 -9.04
C GLN A 87 10.24 30.84 -9.74
N GLN A 88 10.54 32.06 -9.25
CA GLN A 88 11.53 32.96 -9.84
C GLN A 88 12.35 33.62 -8.73
N LEU A 89 13.19 32.84 -8.05
CA LEU A 89 14.09 33.41 -7.05
C LEU A 89 15.23 34.20 -7.73
N PRO A 90 15.58 35.40 -7.20
CA PRO A 90 16.69 36.16 -7.72
C PRO A 90 18.01 35.41 -7.49
N ARG A 91 19.00 35.69 -8.35
CA ARG A 91 20.36 35.17 -8.22
C ARG A 91 21.21 36.26 -7.61
N GLY A 92 21.59 36.04 -6.36
CA GLY A 92 22.37 36.97 -5.57
C GLY A 92 23.81 37.09 -6.06
N THR A 93 24.48 38.17 -5.68
CA THR A 93 25.87 38.44 -6.04
C THR A 93 26.80 38.45 -4.83
N THR A 94 26.24 38.38 -3.61
CA THR A 94 26.95 38.55 -2.34
C THR A 94 26.82 37.30 -1.48
N ASP A 95 27.77 37.13 -0.56
CA ASP A 95 27.73 36.06 0.43
C ASP A 95 26.66 36.37 1.49
N GLY A 96 25.79 35.41 1.75
CA GLY A 96 24.66 35.56 2.66
C GLY A 96 25.01 35.17 4.10
N ASP A 97 24.86 36.10 5.04
CA ASP A 97 24.92 35.79 6.47
C ASP A 97 23.58 35.23 6.96
N PHE A 98 23.55 33.92 7.26
CA PHE A 98 22.32 33.28 7.72
C PHE A 98 21.88 33.78 9.10
N LEU A 99 22.77 34.29 9.94
CA LEU A 99 22.44 34.79 11.26
C LEU A 99 21.64 36.10 11.14
N ASP A 100 22.05 36.99 10.23
CA ASP A 100 21.31 38.20 9.90
C ASP A 100 19.89 37.85 9.41
N ALA A 101 19.77 36.87 8.51
CA ALA A 101 18.47 36.40 8.02
C ALA A 101 17.58 35.83 9.14
N VAL A 102 18.15 35.04 10.06
CA VAL A 102 17.42 34.48 11.22
C VAL A 102 16.92 35.58 12.14
N ILE A 103 17.73 36.61 12.40
CA ILE A 103 17.35 37.74 13.25
C ILE A 103 16.22 38.55 12.59
N VAL A 104 16.33 38.86 11.30
CA VAL A 104 15.27 39.53 10.53
C VAL A 104 13.95 38.73 10.59
N ALA A 105 14.01 37.42 10.37
CA ALA A 105 12.82 36.58 10.47
C ALA A 105 12.25 36.48 11.89
N MET A 106 13.10 36.47 12.92
CA MET A 106 12.67 36.51 14.31
C MET A 106 11.91 37.82 14.60
N ASP A 107 12.45 38.96 14.19
CA ASP A 107 11.80 40.27 14.36
C ASP A 107 10.44 40.35 13.66
N MET A 108 10.37 39.89 12.40
CA MET A 108 9.11 39.82 11.64
C MET A 108 8.03 39.03 12.40
N LEU A 109 8.39 37.92 13.06
CA LEU A 109 7.47 37.12 13.84
C LEU A 109 7.13 37.77 15.20
N ILE A 110 8.07 38.46 15.84
CA ILE A 110 7.83 39.19 17.10
C ILE A 110 6.85 40.33 16.83
N LYS A 111 7.13 41.21 15.86
CA LYS A 111 6.26 42.35 15.50
C LYS A 111 4.85 41.91 15.12
N LYS A 112 4.74 40.81 14.37
CA LYS A 112 3.44 40.31 13.91
C LYS A 112 2.59 39.67 15.01
N PHE A 113 3.18 38.85 15.88
CA PHE A 113 2.41 38.11 16.89
C PHE A 113 2.31 38.86 18.22
N GLY A 114 3.22 39.80 18.51
CA GLY A 114 3.36 40.43 19.81
C GLY A 114 3.47 39.42 20.97
N ASP A 115 3.22 39.91 22.19
CA ASP A 115 3.27 39.08 23.41
C ASP A 115 2.08 38.13 23.57
N THR A 116 0.98 38.37 22.84
CA THR A 116 -0.33 37.80 23.15
C THR A 116 -0.77 36.67 22.21
N ASN A 117 -0.17 36.55 21.02
CA ASN A 117 -0.71 35.67 19.97
C ASN A 117 0.02 34.30 19.91
N LYS A 118 -0.70 33.24 20.30
CA LYS A 118 -0.21 31.86 20.50
C LYS A 118 -0.29 30.98 19.25
N GLY A 119 0.09 31.51 18.09
CA GLY A 119 0.19 30.75 16.83
C GLY A 119 1.39 29.80 16.82
N LYS A 120 1.37 28.75 15.96
CA LYS A 120 2.57 27.93 15.72
C LYS A 120 3.53 28.71 14.83
N LYS A 121 4.72 29.01 15.31
CA LYS A 121 5.74 29.81 14.60
C LYS A 121 6.88 28.88 14.17
N ARG A 122 7.15 28.80 12.87
CA ARG A 122 8.22 27.96 12.31
C ARG A 122 9.09 28.77 11.34
N LEU A 123 10.39 28.64 11.50
CA LEU A 123 11.39 29.13 10.55
C LEU A 123 12.00 27.91 9.86
N CYS A 124 12.21 28.00 8.55
CA CYS A 124 12.87 26.97 7.77
C CYS A 124 14.04 27.60 7.01
N LEU A 125 15.26 27.31 7.43
CA LEU A 125 16.49 27.78 6.82
C LEU A 125 16.99 26.76 5.79
N ILE A 126 17.28 27.24 4.58
CA ILE A 126 17.89 26.47 3.50
C ILE A 126 19.16 27.20 3.05
N THR A 127 20.31 26.59 3.27
CA THR A 127 21.64 27.15 2.94
C THR A 127 22.64 26.02 2.71
N ASN A 128 23.79 26.31 2.10
CA ASN A 128 24.94 25.39 2.09
C ASN A 128 25.87 25.58 3.30
N ALA A 129 25.64 26.64 4.11
CA ALA A 129 26.41 27.02 5.27
C ALA A 129 27.93 27.16 4.99
N GLN A 130 28.30 27.65 3.81
CA GLN A 130 29.71 27.84 3.39
C GLN A 130 30.22 29.27 3.60
N CYS A 131 29.33 30.25 3.65
CA CYS A 131 29.70 31.65 3.82
C CYS A 131 30.08 31.97 5.28
N PRO A 132 31.07 32.85 5.52
CA PRO A 132 31.42 33.29 6.86
C PRO A 132 30.31 34.15 7.48
N ILE A 133 30.12 34.00 8.79
CA ILE A 133 29.24 34.85 9.60
C ILE A 133 30.06 36.02 10.15
N LYS A 134 29.44 37.20 10.23
CA LYS A 134 30.07 38.38 10.84
C LYS A 134 30.39 38.13 12.32
N ASP A 135 31.52 38.63 12.77
CA ASP A 135 31.87 38.57 14.19
C ASP A 135 30.98 39.52 15.02
N PRO A 136 30.50 39.08 16.20
CA PRO A 136 29.71 39.93 17.07
C PRO A 136 30.55 41.08 17.64
N TYR A 137 29.89 42.19 17.95
CA TYR A 137 30.53 43.33 18.62
C TYR A 137 30.99 42.99 20.05
N GLU A 138 30.28 42.09 20.73
CA GLU A 138 30.59 41.61 22.09
C GLU A 138 30.32 40.10 22.22
N GLY A 139 31.19 39.38 22.93
CA GLY A 139 31.06 37.94 23.20
C GLY A 139 31.56 37.06 22.05
N SER A 140 31.32 35.75 22.18
CA SER A 140 31.57 34.78 21.10
C SER A 140 30.34 34.58 20.21
N LYS A 141 30.54 34.11 18.96
CA LYS A 141 29.42 33.72 18.07
C LYS A 141 28.51 32.67 18.71
N GLU A 142 29.08 31.73 19.46
CA GLU A 142 28.32 30.69 20.17
C GLU A 142 27.40 31.27 21.26
N GLU A 143 27.87 32.26 22.02
CA GLU A 143 27.08 32.96 23.05
C GLU A 143 25.93 33.75 22.42
N GLN A 144 26.20 34.44 21.31
CA GLN A 144 25.18 35.18 20.56
C GLN A 144 24.11 34.22 20.03
N VAL A 145 24.51 33.14 19.37
CA VAL A 145 23.60 32.11 18.84
C VAL A 145 22.79 31.46 19.96
N THR A 146 23.41 31.15 21.10
CA THR A 146 22.71 30.60 22.27
C THR A 146 21.66 31.57 22.80
N THR A 147 21.97 32.87 22.82
CA THR A 147 21.04 33.91 23.27
C THR A 147 19.85 34.03 22.32
N ILE A 148 20.11 34.07 21.01
CA ILE A 148 19.05 34.10 19.98
C ILE A 148 18.19 32.85 20.08
N ALA A 149 18.78 31.66 20.18
CA ALA A 149 18.04 30.41 20.28
C ALA A 149 17.14 30.36 21.52
N LYS A 150 17.61 30.85 22.67
CA LYS A 150 16.79 30.99 23.89
C LYS A 150 15.64 31.97 23.71
N GLN A 151 15.88 33.12 23.05
CA GLN A 151 14.82 34.08 22.73
C GLN A 151 13.78 33.48 21.78
N MET A 152 14.20 32.73 20.77
CA MET A 152 13.29 32.01 19.87
C MET A 152 12.41 31.02 20.64
N THR A 153 13.01 30.23 21.53
CA THR A 153 12.28 29.28 22.38
C THR A 153 11.30 30.00 23.33
N ALA A 154 11.69 31.13 23.92
CA ALA A 154 10.82 31.93 24.78
C ALA A 154 9.57 32.45 24.04
N HIS A 155 9.72 32.83 22.76
CA HIS A 155 8.64 33.27 21.90
C HIS A 155 7.86 32.12 21.23
N GLY A 156 8.21 30.87 21.54
CA GLY A 156 7.58 29.66 20.99
C GLY A 156 7.88 29.40 19.51
N MET A 157 9.01 29.90 19.01
CA MET A 157 9.47 29.70 17.64
C MET A 157 10.30 28.42 17.51
N LYS A 158 10.17 27.74 16.37
CA LYS A 158 10.94 26.53 16.03
C LYS A 158 11.69 26.74 14.73
N MET A 159 13.00 26.46 14.71
CA MET A 159 13.83 26.63 13.52
C MET A 159 14.29 25.29 12.98
N GLU A 160 13.89 24.94 11.76
CA GLU A 160 14.44 23.78 11.05
C GLU A 160 15.52 24.24 10.08
N SER A 161 16.67 23.59 10.11
CA SER A 161 17.83 23.95 9.29
C SER A 161 18.14 22.81 8.32
N ILE A 162 18.14 23.13 7.04
CA ILE A 162 18.41 22.21 5.94
C ILE A 162 19.69 22.69 5.25
N ILE A 163 20.74 21.92 5.45
CA ILE A 163 22.06 22.18 4.91
C ILE A 163 22.22 21.40 3.61
N VAL A 164 22.33 22.11 2.49
CA VAL A 164 22.43 21.52 1.15
C VAL A 164 23.88 21.59 0.68
N ARG A 165 24.58 20.45 0.72
CA ARG A 165 25.99 20.34 0.34
C ARG A 165 26.15 19.18 -0.62
N GLY A 166 26.22 19.47 -1.92
CA GLY A 166 26.51 18.47 -2.93
C GLY A 166 27.98 18.02 -2.94
N LYS A 167 28.34 17.12 -3.86
CA LYS A 167 29.72 16.66 -4.11
C LYS A 167 30.72 17.77 -4.53
N LEU A 168 30.22 18.99 -4.74
CA LEU A 168 30.96 20.14 -5.28
C LEU A 168 31.67 20.99 -4.22
N SER A 169 31.66 20.60 -2.94
CA SER A 169 32.35 21.33 -1.86
C SER A 169 33.87 21.10 -1.84
N GLN A 170 34.53 21.02 -3.01
CA GLN A 170 35.99 20.86 -3.09
C GLN A 170 36.75 22.17 -2.80
N ASP A 171 36.13 23.33 -3.02
CA ASP A 171 36.73 24.65 -2.83
C ASP A 171 36.28 25.38 -1.55
N ALA A 172 35.48 24.73 -0.70
CA ALA A 172 34.90 25.35 0.49
C ALA A 172 35.86 25.30 1.71
N ASN A 173 35.92 26.38 2.48
CA ASN A 173 36.73 26.44 3.69
C ASN A 173 36.11 25.56 4.79
N LYS A 174 36.76 24.44 5.09
CA LYS A 174 36.30 23.46 6.09
C LYS A 174 36.15 24.05 7.48
N GLU A 175 37.01 24.98 7.88
CA GLU A 175 36.96 25.58 9.21
C GLU A 175 35.66 26.40 9.39
N ILE A 176 35.29 27.18 8.36
CA ILE A 176 34.04 27.96 8.35
C ILE A 176 32.83 27.03 8.33
N MET A 177 32.87 25.96 7.54
CA MET A 177 31.79 24.98 7.50
C MET A 177 31.58 24.29 8.85
N ASP A 178 32.66 23.87 9.50
CA ASP A 178 32.63 23.22 10.81
C ASP A 178 32.15 24.18 11.90
N GLU A 179 32.55 25.45 11.84
CA GLU A 179 32.06 26.52 12.72
C GLU A 179 30.54 26.72 12.53
N ASN A 180 30.09 26.91 11.31
CA ASN A 180 28.68 27.10 10.98
C ASN A 180 27.82 25.88 11.38
N ASP A 181 28.33 24.67 11.19
CA ASP A 181 27.66 23.44 11.62
C ASP A 181 27.48 23.37 13.14
N ARG A 182 28.50 23.79 13.91
CA ARG A 182 28.40 23.88 15.38
C ARG A 182 27.33 24.90 15.78
N LEU A 183 27.32 26.06 15.15
CA LEU A 183 26.34 27.12 15.43
C LEU A 183 24.90 26.67 15.10
N LEU A 184 24.68 26.05 13.94
CA LEU A 184 23.36 25.51 13.56
C LEU A 184 22.92 24.35 14.47
N ASN A 185 23.85 23.55 14.99
CA ASN A 185 23.55 22.50 15.96
C ASN A 185 23.07 23.09 17.31
N ILE A 186 23.57 24.25 17.73
CA ILE A 186 23.06 24.95 18.93
C ILE A 186 21.58 25.32 18.74
N PHE A 187 21.21 25.92 17.60
CA PHE A 187 19.82 26.20 17.27
C PHE A 187 18.93 24.96 17.31
N SER A 188 19.41 23.85 16.74
CA SER A 188 18.67 22.57 16.71
C SER A 188 18.42 22.00 18.11
N LYS A 189 19.43 22.05 19.00
CA LYS A 189 19.32 21.57 20.39
C LYS A 189 18.36 22.43 21.22
N GLU A 190 18.53 23.75 21.18
CA GLU A 190 17.75 24.69 22.00
C GLU A 190 16.29 24.79 21.54
N THR A 191 16.03 24.77 20.23
CA THR A 191 14.66 24.84 19.68
C THR A 191 13.98 23.47 19.53
N GLN A 192 14.68 22.38 19.86
CA GLN A 192 14.21 20.98 19.75
C GLN A 192 13.74 20.60 18.35
N THR A 193 14.51 21.00 17.35
CA THR A 193 14.22 20.80 15.92
C THR A 193 15.30 19.94 15.26
N ARG A 194 15.12 19.66 13.97
CA ARG A 194 16.03 18.82 13.19
C ARG A 194 17.02 19.71 12.44
N LEU A 195 18.28 19.31 12.50
CA LEU A 195 19.33 19.69 11.54
C LEU A 195 19.43 18.58 10.51
N LEU A 196 19.25 18.91 9.23
CA LEU A 196 19.25 17.94 8.13
C LEU A 196 20.36 18.29 7.14
N TYR A 197 21.19 17.29 6.83
CA TYR A 197 22.18 17.38 5.76
C TYR A 197 21.62 16.69 4.52
N VAL A 198 21.70 17.39 3.39
CA VAL A 198 21.15 16.97 2.11
C VAL A 198 22.26 17.05 1.07
N GLU A 199 22.67 15.88 0.57
CA GLU A 199 23.70 15.79 -0.48
C GLU A 199 23.11 15.80 -1.89
N ASP A 200 21.89 15.29 -2.03
CA ASP A 200 21.23 15.12 -3.32
C ASP A 200 19.95 15.95 -3.39
N PRO A 201 19.62 16.56 -4.55
CA PRO A 201 18.38 17.30 -4.70
C PRO A 201 17.12 16.46 -4.44
N ILE A 202 17.12 15.13 -4.61
CA ILE A 202 15.96 14.29 -4.23
C ILE A 202 15.73 14.35 -2.72
N SER A 203 16.80 14.22 -1.95
CA SER A 203 16.72 14.22 -0.49
C SER A 203 16.19 15.54 0.06
N LEU A 204 16.33 16.65 -0.70
CA LEU A 204 15.71 17.94 -0.38
C LEU A 204 14.18 17.86 -0.35
N PHE A 205 13.57 17.10 -1.27
CA PHE A 205 12.10 16.94 -1.34
C PHE A 205 11.54 16.24 -0.11
N GLY A 206 12.28 15.30 0.50
CA GLY A 206 11.86 14.64 1.74
C GLY A 206 12.29 15.37 3.00
N ALA A 207 13.41 16.12 2.96
CA ALA A 207 13.84 16.98 4.05
C ALA A 207 12.77 18.06 4.34
N LEU A 208 12.25 18.69 3.29
CA LEU A 208 11.11 19.60 3.39
C LEU A 208 9.80 18.81 3.41
N LYS A 209 9.31 18.49 4.62
CA LYS A 209 7.99 17.90 4.79
C LYS A 209 6.89 18.82 4.29
N THR A 210 6.48 18.58 3.05
CA THR A 210 5.41 19.33 2.36
C THR A 210 4.04 19.23 3.04
N ARG A 211 3.82 18.20 3.87
CA ARG A 211 2.60 18.04 4.66
C ARG A 211 2.94 17.62 6.09
N ASN A 212 2.64 18.49 7.05
CA ASN A 212 2.77 18.19 8.47
C ASN A 212 1.41 17.83 9.08
N ILE A 213 1.23 16.55 9.40
CA ILE A 213 0.04 16.07 10.09
C ILE A 213 0.36 16.04 11.58
N THR A 214 -0.44 16.73 12.40
CA THR A 214 -0.29 16.65 13.85
C THR A 214 -0.64 15.22 14.28
N PRO A 215 0.26 14.51 14.99
CA PRO A 215 0.01 13.13 15.36
C PRO A 215 -1.19 13.06 16.32
N VAL A 216 -2.17 12.22 15.97
CA VAL A 216 -3.35 11.98 16.79
C VAL A 216 -3.16 10.68 17.55
N THR A 217 -3.42 10.72 18.86
CA THR A 217 -3.39 9.52 19.71
C THR A 217 -4.48 8.54 19.26
N VAL A 218 -4.06 7.32 18.93
CA VAL A 218 -4.96 6.20 18.62
C VAL A 218 -5.59 5.67 19.91
N PHE A 219 -4.79 5.61 20.98
CA PHE A 219 -5.21 5.16 22.30
C PHE A 219 -4.53 5.99 23.39
N ARG A 220 -5.29 6.21 24.46
CA ARG A 220 -4.82 6.77 25.74
C ARG A 220 -5.41 5.90 26.84
N GLY A 221 -4.56 5.41 27.72
CA GLY A 221 -4.97 4.55 28.82
C GLY A 221 -3.81 3.72 29.35
N ASP A 222 -4.16 2.64 30.05
CA ASP A 222 -3.19 1.80 30.72
C ASP A 222 -2.77 0.61 29.84
N LEU A 223 -1.46 0.36 29.79
CA LEU A 223 -0.87 -0.91 29.42
C LEU A 223 -0.89 -1.82 30.66
N GLU A 224 -1.77 -2.82 30.64
CA GLU A 224 -1.93 -3.78 31.73
C GLU A 224 -0.95 -4.95 31.52
N LEU A 225 0.12 -4.98 32.33
CA LEU A 225 1.07 -6.09 32.37
C LEU A 225 0.57 -7.22 33.28
N SER A 226 -0.09 -6.83 34.38
CA SER A 226 -0.80 -7.73 35.27
C SER A 226 -1.96 -6.97 35.94
N PRO A 227 -2.92 -7.65 36.60
CA PRO A 227 -4.02 -6.98 37.29
C PRO A 227 -3.58 -5.94 38.34
N LYS A 228 -2.34 -6.05 38.84
CA LYS A 228 -1.74 -5.11 39.81
C LYS A 228 -0.79 -4.09 39.19
N LEU A 229 -0.25 -4.36 37.99
CA LEU A 229 0.76 -3.53 37.34
C LEU A 229 0.21 -2.93 36.03
N ARG A 230 -0.03 -1.62 36.08
CA ARG A 230 -0.58 -0.82 34.97
C ARG A 230 0.32 0.37 34.71
N ILE A 231 0.69 0.58 33.44
CA ILE A 231 1.56 1.67 33.02
C ILE A 231 0.76 2.59 32.10
N LYS A 232 0.71 3.89 32.39
CA LYS A 232 0.01 4.85 31.53
C LYS A 232 0.77 5.10 30.24
N VAL A 233 0.14 4.81 29.11
CA VAL A 233 0.74 4.93 27.77
C VAL A 233 -0.16 5.70 26.81
N MET A 234 0.48 6.34 25.84
CA MET A 234 -0.16 6.92 24.67
C MET A 234 0.36 6.23 23.42
N VAL A 235 -0.56 5.91 22.51
CA VAL A 235 -0.25 5.20 21.27
C VAL A 235 -0.48 6.11 20.08
N TYR A 236 0.51 6.21 19.21
CA TYR A 236 0.48 7.01 17.98
C TYR A 236 0.72 6.11 16.77
N LYS A 237 0.21 6.51 15.60
CA LYS A 237 0.63 5.88 14.34
C LYS A 237 2.01 6.40 13.96
N LYS A 238 2.94 5.50 13.64
CA LYS A 238 4.28 5.85 13.14
C LYS A 238 4.32 5.90 11.62
N THR A 239 3.66 4.94 10.98
CA THR A 239 3.49 4.90 9.52
C THR A 239 2.01 4.93 9.18
N GLN A 240 1.68 5.54 8.04
CA GLN A 240 0.35 5.50 7.46
C GLN A 240 0.47 5.77 5.96
N GLU A 241 -0.25 5.00 5.15
CA GLU A 241 -0.36 5.25 3.72
C GLU A 241 -0.96 6.64 3.45
N GLU A 242 -0.24 7.48 2.69
CA GLU A 242 -0.79 8.74 2.17
C GLU A 242 -1.64 8.47 0.93
N LYS A 243 -2.94 8.71 1.04
CA LYS A 243 -3.92 8.51 -0.04
C LYS A 243 -4.13 9.79 -0.85
N PHE A 244 -4.54 9.63 -2.10
CA PHE A 244 -4.99 10.73 -2.94
C PHE A 244 -6.16 11.50 -2.29
N PRO A 245 -6.28 12.82 -2.58
CA PRO A 245 -7.47 13.56 -2.20
C PRO A 245 -8.69 12.98 -2.92
N THR A 246 -9.86 13.02 -2.25
CA THR A 246 -11.11 12.55 -2.82
C THR A 246 -11.53 13.46 -3.98
N LEU A 247 -11.69 12.88 -5.17
CA LEU A 247 -12.17 13.59 -6.35
C LEU A 247 -13.70 13.55 -6.39
N LYS A 248 -14.32 14.69 -6.71
CA LYS A 248 -15.77 14.80 -6.93
C LYS A 248 -16.07 14.73 -8.42
N LYS A 249 -17.23 14.17 -8.78
CA LYS A 249 -17.72 14.17 -10.17
C LYS A 249 -18.33 15.53 -10.49
N PHE A 250 -17.84 16.15 -11.55
CA PHE A 250 -18.32 17.42 -12.07
C PHE A 250 -18.97 17.20 -13.43
N SER A 251 -20.07 17.89 -13.73
CA SER A 251 -20.75 17.79 -15.03
C SER A 251 -20.56 19.05 -15.86
N ASP A 252 -19.99 18.88 -17.05
CA ASP A 252 -19.79 19.96 -18.04
C ASP A 252 -21.09 20.40 -18.74
N LYS A 253 -22.18 19.63 -18.56
CA LYS A 253 -23.49 19.88 -19.19
C LYS A 253 -24.40 20.78 -18.37
N ALA A 254 -24.06 21.07 -17.12
CA ALA A 254 -24.85 21.96 -16.28
C ALA A 254 -24.66 23.43 -16.74
N PRO A 255 -25.72 24.25 -16.79
CA PRO A 255 -25.63 25.62 -17.30
C PRO A 255 -24.65 26.45 -16.46
N GLN A 256 -23.63 27.03 -17.10
CA GLN A 256 -22.61 27.87 -16.43
C GLN A 256 -23.18 29.16 -15.80
N THR A 257 -24.41 29.52 -16.14
CA THR A 257 -25.03 30.81 -15.81
C THR A 257 -25.79 30.83 -14.48
N ASP A 258 -26.03 29.69 -13.83
CA ASP A 258 -26.77 29.63 -12.57
C ASP A 258 -25.81 29.67 -11.36
N LYS A 259 -25.81 30.78 -10.63
CA LYS A 259 -24.94 31.03 -9.46
C LYS A 259 -25.17 30.04 -8.31
N PHE A 260 -26.26 29.27 -8.33
CA PHE A 260 -26.60 28.28 -7.30
C PHE A 260 -26.39 26.82 -7.75
N ALA A 261 -26.06 26.58 -9.02
CA ALA A 261 -25.76 25.23 -9.50
C ALA A 261 -24.37 24.81 -9.00
N THR A 262 -24.31 23.81 -8.12
CA THR A 262 -23.04 23.31 -7.59
C THR A 262 -22.25 22.46 -8.60
N HIS A 263 -22.83 22.15 -9.77
CA HIS A 263 -22.29 21.25 -10.81
C HIS A 263 -21.86 19.85 -10.32
N GLU A 264 -22.10 19.54 -9.04
CA GLU A 264 -21.74 18.30 -8.37
C GLU A 264 -22.77 17.21 -8.71
N VAL A 265 -22.31 16.11 -9.27
CA VAL A 265 -23.18 14.98 -9.63
C VAL A 265 -23.52 14.18 -8.39
N LYS A 266 -24.80 14.15 -8.02
CA LYS A 266 -25.34 13.23 -7.00
C LYS A 266 -25.71 11.91 -7.65
N VAL A 267 -25.36 10.81 -6.99
CA VAL A 267 -25.65 9.44 -7.45
C VAL A 267 -26.61 8.81 -6.45
N ASP A 268 -27.80 8.47 -6.91
CA ASP A 268 -28.79 7.71 -6.15
C ASP A 268 -28.88 6.28 -6.67
N TYR A 269 -29.04 5.31 -5.76
CA TYR A 269 -29.09 3.89 -6.08
C TYR A 269 -30.48 3.32 -5.82
N GLU A 270 -31.07 2.73 -6.86
CA GLU A 270 -32.32 1.97 -6.78
C GLU A 270 -32.02 0.47 -6.76
N TYR A 271 -32.65 -0.25 -5.82
CA TYR A 271 -32.51 -1.69 -5.69
C TYR A 271 -33.77 -2.36 -6.22
N LYS A 272 -33.60 -3.19 -7.24
CA LYS A 272 -34.69 -3.91 -7.93
C LYS A 272 -34.68 -5.38 -7.52
N SER A 273 -35.84 -6.03 -7.56
CA SER A 273 -35.97 -7.46 -7.31
C SER A 273 -35.25 -8.25 -8.40
N SER A 274 -34.57 -9.34 -8.05
CA SER A 274 -33.97 -10.25 -9.03
C SER A 274 -35.02 -11.04 -9.82
N ALA A 275 -36.20 -11.27 -9.23
CA ALA A 275 -37.31 -11.97 -9.90
C ALA A 275 -38.15 -11.06 -10.79
N ASP A 276 -38.15 -9.75 -10.52
CA ASP A 276 -38.92 -8.74 -11.27
C ASP A 276 -38.12 -7.43 -11.36
N PRO A 277 -37.43 -7.18 -12.48
CA PRO A 277 -36.57 -6.01 -12.67
C PRO A 277 -37.31 -4.66 -12.66
N ASP A 278 -38.63 -4.65 -12.83
CA ASP A 278 -39.41 -3.40 -12.83
C ASP A 278 -39.86 -2.98 -11.44
N LYS A 279 -39.79 -3.89 -10.47
CA LYS A 279 -40.17 -3.64 -9.08
C LYS A 279 -39.00 -3.13 -8.24
N VAL A 280 -39.07 -1.85 -7.86
CA VAL A 280 -38.14 -1.24 -6.90
C VAL A 280 -38.52 -1.65 -5.48
N VAL A 281 -37.54 -2.14 -4.71
CA VAL A 281 -37.72 -2.60 -3.32
C VAL A 281 -37.44 -1.44 -2.37
N PRO A 282 -38.41 -0.98 -1.54
CA PRO A 282 -38.18 0.11 -0.57
C PRO A 282 -37.15 -0.24 0.51
N PRO A 283 -36.42 0.74 1.08
CA PRO A 283 -35.41 0.51 2.13
C PRO A 283 -35.92 -0.29 3.34
N ASP A 284 -37.17 -0.07 3.76
CA ASP A 284 -37.76 -0.72 4.95
C ASP A 284 -38.00 -2.23 4.77
N GLN A 285 -38.06 -2.69 3.53
CA GLN A 285 -38.23 -4.11 3.18
C GLN A 285 -36.89 -4.81 2.93
N ARG A 286 -35.76 -4.11 3.12
CA ARG A 286 -34.42 -4.66 2.86
C ARG A 286 -33.81 -5.18 4.15
N ILE A 287 -33.40 -6.44 4.14
CA ILE A 287 -32.66 -7.06 5.23
C ILE A 287 -31.30 -7.52 4.68
N LYS A 288 -30.24 -7.41 5.48
CA LYS A 288 -28.91 -7.88 5.07
C LYS A 288 -28.88 -9.41 5.10
N GLY A 289 -28.56 -10.01 3.96
CA GLY A 289 -28.30 -11.44 3.83
C GLY A 289 -26.81 -11.74 3.93
N TYR A 290 -26.44 -12.70 4.76
CA TYR A 290 -25.08 -13.21 4.89
C TYR A 290 -25.00 -14.60 4.25
N ARG A 291 -23.97 -14.85 3.44
CA ARG A 291 -23.76 -16.16 2.85
C ARG A 291 -23.13 -17.10 3.89
N TYR A 292 -23.74 -18.26 4.09
CA TYR A 292 -23.20 -19.34 4.88
C TYR A 292 -23.21 -20.60 4.03
N GLY A 293 -22.07 -20.88 3.39
CA GLY A 293 -21.99 -21.85 2.29
C GLY A 293 -22.89 -21.44 1.12
N PRO A 294 -23.73 -22.34 0.57
CA PRO A 294 -24.65 -22.02 -0.52
C PRO A 294 -25.89 -21.23 -0.07
N GLN A 295 -26.19 -21.20 1.24
CA GLN A 295 -27.41 -20.59 1.77
C GLN A 295 -27.19 -19.09 2.08
N ILE A 296 -28.26 -18.30 1.92
CA ILE A 296 -28.29 -16.89 2.32
C ILE A 296 -29.15 -16.78 3.58
N ILE A 297 -28.50 -16.43 4.69
CA ILE A 297 -29.16 -16.25 6.00
C ILE A 297 -29.48 -14.75 6.17
N PRO A 298 -30.76 -14.34 6.17
CA PRO A 298 -31.13 -12.97 6.48
C PRO A 298 -30.97 -12.72 7.98
N ILE A 299 -30.25 -11.67 8.37
CA ILE A 299 -30.10 -11.27 9.77
C ILE A 299 -30.45 -9.79 9.89
N SER A 300 -31.38 -9.46 10.79
CA SER A 300 -31.76 -8.08 11.05
C SER A 300 -30.64 -7.31 11.75
N SER A 301 -30.64 -5.98 11.67
CA SER A 301 -29.66 -5.15 12.37
C SER A 301 -29.73 -5.31 13.90
N ALA A 302 -30.93 -5.49 14.45
CA ALA A 302 -31.16 -5.68 15.88
C ALA A 302 -30.58 -7.02 16.39
N GLU A 303 -30.85 -8.11 15.67
CA GLU A 303 -30.28 -9.43 16.00
C GLU A 303 -28.76 -9.41 15.90
N TRP A 304 -28.22 -8.81 14.82
CA TRP A 304 -26.79 -8.68 14.64
C TRP A 304 -26.12 -7.90 15.79
N ASP A 305 -26.76 -6.83 16.25
CA ASP A 305 -26.26 -6.02 17.36
C ASP A 305 -26.34 -6.72 18.73
N ALA A 306 -27.23 -7.70 18.89
CA ALA A 306 -27.33 -8.56 20.06
C ALA A 306 -26.23 -9.64 20.07
N VAL A 307 -25.98 -10.30 18.93
CA VAL A 307 -25.03 -11.42 18.85
C VAL A 307 -23.58 -10.98 18.62
N LYS A 308 -23.33 -9.76 18.12
CA LYS A 308 -21.97 -9.30 17.85
C LYS A 308 -21.10 -9.32 19.11
N PHE A 309 -19.87 -9.81 18.94
CA PHE A 309 -18.85 -9.73 19.98
C PHE A 309 -18.51 -8.27 20.31
N LYS A 310 -18.55 -7.92 21.60
CA LYS A 310 -18.31 -6.56 22.12
C LYS A 310 -17.05 -6.55 23.00
N PRO A 311 -15.85 -6.31 22.43
CA PRO A 311 -14.63 -6.33 23.21
C PRO A 311 -14.48 -5.10 24.11
N GLU A 312 -13.94 -5.32 25.30
CA GLU A 312 -13.56 -4.24 26.21
C GLU A 312 -12.34 -3.48 25.69
N LYS A 313 -12.43 -2.13 25.73
CA LYS A 313 -11.31 -1.22 25.43
C LYS A 313 -10.17 -1.46 26.42
N GLY A 314 -8.95 -1.60 25.92
CA GLY A 314 -7.76 -1.75 26.74
C GLY A 314 -6.61 -2.38 25.99
N VAL A 315 -5.41 -2.21 26.55
CA VAL A 315 -4.19 -2.88 26.08
C VAL A 315 -3.72 -3.82 27.18
N LYS A 316 -3.73 -5.12 26.90
CA LYS A 316 -3.37 -6.17 27.85
C LYS A 316 -2.21 -7.00 27.32
N LEU A 317 -1.22 -7.26 28.16
CA LEU A 317 -0.14 -8.20 27.87
C LEU A 317 -0.69 -9.63 27.88
N LEU A 318 -0.41 -10.40 26.82
CA LEU A 318 -0.70 -11.83 26.75
C LEU A 318 0.52 -12.65 27.19
N GLY A 319 1.73 -12.23 26.80
CA GLY A 319 2.96 -12.91 27.20
C GLY A 319 4.19 -12.35 26.50
N PHE A 320 5.35 -12.92 26.79
CA PHE A 320 6.62 -12.61 26.14
C PHE A 320 7.10 -13.81 25.33
N THR A 321 7.77 -13.54 24.21
CA THR A 321 8.39 -14.56 23.35
C THR A 321 9.77 -14.07 22.89
N ASP A 322 10.61 -14.98 22.41
CA ASP A 322 11.87 -14.62 21.74
C ASP A 322 11.60 -13.81 20.47
N SER A 323 12.47 -12.82 20.21
CA SER A 323 12.37 -12.00 19.01
C SER A 323 12.48 -12.81 17.71
N SER A 324 13.14 -13.97 17.73
CA SER A 324 13.29 -14.87 16.58
C SER A 324 11.99 -15.56 16.17
N ASN A 325 11.03 -15.71 17.09
CA ASN A 325 9.77 -16.40 16.82
C ASN A 325 8.82 -15.54 15.97
N ILE A 326 9.06 -14.23 15.93
CA ILE A 326 8.22 -13.29 15.18
C ILE A 326 8.96 -12.87 13.90
N LEU A 327 8.44 -13.33 12.77
CA LEU A 327 9.08 -13.11 11.48
C LEU A 327 8.54 -11.82 10.84
N ARG A 328 9.43 -11.03 10.22
CA ARG A 328 9.06 -9.73 9.64
C ARG A 328 7.93 -9.81 8.60
N HIS A 329 7.86 -10.89 7.82
CA HIS A 329 6.82 -11.09 6.80
C HIS A 329 5.43 -11.37 7.39
N GLN A 330 5.32 -11.63 8.69
CA GLN A 330 4.03 -11.80 9.36
C GLN A 330 3.38 -10.45 9.71
N TYR A 331 4.11 -9.34 9.68
CA TYR A 331 3.53 -8.04 10.06
C TYR A 331 2.39 -7.63 9.13
N MET A 332 1.29 -7.20 9.73
CA MET A 332 0.13 -6.66 9.05
C MET A 332 -0.04 -5.16 9.35
N LYS A 333 -0.65 -4.44 8.41
CA LYS A 333 -1.13 -3.05 8.56
C LYS A 333 -0.03 -2.03 8.95
N ASP A 334 -0.47 -0.85 9.40
CA ASP A 334 0.34 0.27 9.86
C ASP A 334 1.10 -0.06 11.17
N VAL A 335 2.26 0.57 11.36
CA VAL A 335 3.06 0.49 12.59
C VAL A 335 2.60 1.54 13.60
N TYR A 336 2.50 1.14 14.87
CA TYR A 336 2.20 2.03 15.98
C TYR A 336 3.42 2.24 16.87
N VAL A 337 3.47 3.37 17.57
CA VAL A 337 4.48 3.67 18.58
C VAL A 337 3.79 3.89 19.91
N PHE A 338 4.27 3.18 20.92
CA PHE A 338 3.86 3.33 22.31
C PHE A 338 4.87 4.22 23.02
N ILE A 339 4.38 5.30 23.61
CA ILE A 339 5.15 6.18 24.49
C ILE A 339 4.50 6.21 25.86
N ALA A 340 5.30 6.46 26.90
CA ALA A 340 4.75 6.79 28.21
C ALA A 340 3.92 8.09 28.14
N GLU A 341 2.94 8.22 29.04
CA GLU A 341 2.18 9.45 29.18
C GLU A 341 3.11 10.66 29.40
N PRO A 342 3.12 11.66 28.50
CA PRO A 342 3.97 12.84 28.66
C PRO A 342 3.67 13.57 29.97
N GLY A 343 4.72 13.91 30.73
CA GLY A 343 4.61 14.53 32.05
C GLY A 343 4.52 13.54 33.22
N ASN A 344 4.36 12.23 32.96
CA ASN A 344 4.34 11.21 34.00
C ASN A 344 5.71 10.51 34.13
N THR A 345 6.56 11.02 35.02
CA THR A 345 7.92 10.50 35.24
C THR A 345 7.96 9.03 35.63
N LYS A 346 7.01 8.56 36.45
CA LYS A 346 6.92 7.14 36.85
C LYS A 346 6.62 6.24 35.66
N ALA A 347 5.73 6.67 34.76
CA ALA A 347 5.41 5.91 33.55
C ALA A 347 6.59 5.88 32.57
N VAL A 348 7.32 6.98 32.42
CA VAL A 348 8.53 7.07 31.57
C VAL A 348 9.60 6.09 32.07
N LEU A 349 9.87 6.09 33.38
CA LEU A 349 10.83 5.16 33.99
C LEU A 349 10.41 3.71 33.80
N ALA A 350 9.12 3.39 34.00
CA ALA A 350 8.62 2.03 33.83
C ALA A 350 8.72 1.53 32.38
N VAL A 351 8.38 2.39 31.41
CA VAL A 351 8.51 2.08 29.97
C VAL A 351 9.98 1.85 29.60
N SER A 352 10.89 2.73 30.04
CA SER A 352 12.32 2.62 29.75
C SER A 352 12.96 1.38 30.39
N ALA A 353 12.62 1.08 31.65
CA ALA A 353 13.08 -0.14 32.32
C ALA A 353 12.61 -1.40 31.58
N LEU A 354 11.34 -1.43 31.16
CA LEU A 354 10.78 -2.54 30.41
C LEU A 354 11.42 -2.69 29.02
N SER A 355 11.60 -1.61 28.27
CA SER A 355 12.20 -1.65 26.94
C SER A 355 13.65 -2.12 26.96
N ARG A 356 14.43 -1.65 27.93
CA ARG A 356 15.83 -2.05 28.09
C ARG A 356 15.96 -3.51 28.52
N ALA A 357 15.15 -3.97 29.48
CA ALA A 357 15.13 -5.37 29.90
C ALA A 357 14.73 -6.31 28.74
N MET A 358 13.70 -5.94 27.96
CA MET A 358 13.30 -6.70 26.77
C MET A 358 14.41 -6.75 25.72
N LYS A 359 15.14 -5.64 25.53
CA LYS A 359 16.26 -5.57 24.59
C LYS A 359 17.43 -6.45 25.03
N GLU A 360 17.80 -6.40 26.31
CA GLU A 360 18.88 -7.19 26.90
C GLU A 360 18.58 -8.70 26.82
N MET A 361 17.33 -9.10 27.08
CA MET A 361 16.90 -10.50 27.03
C MET A 361 16.52 -10.99 25.62
N ASN A 362 16.61 -10.13 24.60
CA ASN A 362 16.14 -10.39 23.23
C ASN A 362 14.69 -10.91 23.15
N LYS A 363 13.81 -10.38 24.01
CA LYS A 363 12.39 -10.73 24.09
C LYS A 363 11.50 -9.65 23.48
N VAL A 364 10.34 -10.07 22.98
CA VAL A 364 9.25 -9.21 22.52
C VAL A 364 7.96 -9.57 23.27
N ALA A 365 7.04 -8.63 23.38
CA ALA A 365 5.77 -8.83 24.09
C ALA A 365 4.62 -9.00 23.10
N ILE A 366 3.68 -9.89 23.39
CA ILE A 366 2.45 -10.05 22.61
C ILE A 366 1.31 -9.36 23.37
N LEU A 367 0.63 -8.43 22.70
CA LEU A 367 -0.44 -7.63 23.31
C LEU A 367 -1.78 -7.90 22.62
N ARG A 368 -2.84 -7.88 23.44
CA ARG A 368 -4.22 -7.70 23.03
C ARG A 368 -4.58 -6.22 23.11
N CYS A 369 -4.92 -5.62 21.98
CA CYS A 369 -5.22 -4.20 21.84
C CYS A 369 -6.64 -3.97 21.34
N VAL A 370 -7.40 -3.15 22.08
CA VAL A 370 -8.70 -2.60 21.66
C VAL A 370 -8.65 -1.10 21.87
N TRP A 371 -8.57 -0.35 20.77
CA TRP A 371 -8.20 1.07 20.80
C TRP A 371 -9.36 1.96 21.26
N ARG A 372 -10.60 1.62 20.88
CA ARG A 372 -11.79 2.46 21.09
C ARG A 372 -12.91 1.66 21.75
N GLN A 373 -13.73 2.34 22.56
CA GLN A 373 -14.97 1.76 23.09
C GLN A 373 -15.93 1.47 21.92
N GLY A 374 -16.49 0.27 21.88
CA GLY A 374 -17.40 -0.15 20.80
C GLY A 374 -16.70 -0.56 19.50
N GLN A 375 -15.37 -0.67 19.48
CA GLN A 375 -14.65 -1.32 18.38
C GLN A 375 -15.10 -2.78 18.28
N ALA A 376 -15.43 -3.27 17.08
CA ALA A 376 -15.97 -4.63 16.90
C ALA A 376 -14.89 -5.73 16.92
N ASN A 377 -13.66 -5.39 16.54
CA ASN A 377 -12.55 -6.33 16.38
C ASN A 377 -11.48 -6.14 17.45
N VAL A 378 -10.81 -7.23 17.83
CA VAL A 378 -9.60 -7.20 18.66
C VAL A 378 -8.38 -7.19 17.77
N VAL A 379 -7.37 -6.41 18.15
CA VAL A 379 -6.08 -6.39 17.46
C VAL A 379 -5.07 -7.13 18.32
N ILE A 380 -4.42 -8.14 17.78
CA ILE A 380 -3.26 -8.78 18.41
C ILE A 380 -2.01 -8.28 17.69
N GLY A 381 -0.96 -8.01 18.44
CA GLY A 381 0.30 -7.58 17.84
C GLY A 381 1.48 -7.78 18.75
N VAL A 382 2.66 -7.64 18.16
CA VAL A 382 3.94 -7.68 18.85
C VAL A 382 4.36 -6.28 19.24
N LEU A 383 4.90 -6.15 20.45
CA LEU A 383 5.52 -4.96 21.00
C LEU A 383 7.04 -5.20 21.05
N THR A 384 7.78 -4.46 20.24
CA THR A 384 9.23 -4.54 20.07
C THR A 384 9.89 -3.33 20.75
N PRO A 385 10.93 -3.53 21.59
CA PRO A 385 11.60 -2.43 22.28
C PRO A 385 12.37 -1.53 21.31
N ASN A 386 12.19 -0.22 21.47
CA ASN A 386 12.91 0.83 20.74
C ASN A 386 13.63 1.73 21.75
N VAL A 387 14.86 1.34 22.08
CA VAL A 387 15.73 2.06 23.01
C VAL A 387 16.42 3.20 22.27
N SER A 388 16.45 4.39 22.86
CA SER A 388 17.16 5.54 22.29
C SER A 388 18.45 5.82 23.05
N ASP A 389 19.53 6.08 22.30
CA ASP A 389 20.81 6.51 22.86
C ASP A 389 20.89 8.03 23.09
N ARG A 390 19.86 8.79 22.67
CA ARG A 390 19.83 10.25 22.80
C ARG A 390 19.25 10.66 24.14
N GLU A 391 19.98 11.48 24.90
CA GLU A 391 19.57 11.95 26.25
C GLU A 391 18.17 12.59 26.29
N ASN A 392 17.75 13.24 25.20
CA ASN A 392 16.48 13.96 25.11
C ASN A 392 15.32 13.14 24.52
N LEU A 393 15.54 11.87 24.13
CA LEU A 393 14.49 11.04 23.55
C LEU A 393 14.15 9.87 24.49
N PRO A 394 12.92 9.80 25.03
CA PRO A 394 12.53 8.69 25.89
C PRO A 394 12.45 7.39 25.08
N ASP A 395 12.79 6.29 25.73
CA ASP A 395 12.59 4.94 25.19
C ASP A 395 11.11 4.72 24.87
N SER A 396 10.86 3.91 23.84
CA SER A 396 9.53 3.64 23.30
C SER A 396 9.40 2.20 22.83
N PHE A 397 8.23 1.84 22.31
CA PHE A 397 8.04 0.56 21.64
C PHE A 397 7.41 0.73 20.27
N TYR A 398 7.83 -0.12 19.33
CA TYR A 398 7.10 -0.33 18.09
C TYR A 398 6.06 -1.43 18.28
N PHE A 399 4.87 -1.23 17.76
CA PHE A 399 3.80 -2.21 17.78
C PHE A 399 3.36 -2.54 16.35
N ASN A 400 3.54 -3.80 15.99
CA ASN A 400 3.16 -4.34 14.68
C ASN A 400 2.01 -5.34 14.86
N ILE A 401 0.98 -5.22 14.02
CA ILE A 401 -0.18 -6.11 14.09
C ILE A 401 0.24 -7.48 13.54
N LEU A 402 -0.17 -8.54 14.23
CA LEU A 402 0.05 -9.92 13.84
C LEU A 402 -1.22 -10.51 13.21
N PRO A 403 -1.09 -11.50 12.33
CA PRO A 403 -2.21 -12.17 11.69
C PRO A 403 -2.92 -13.08 12.67
N PHE A 404 -4.22 -13.27 12.48
CA PHE A 404 -4.94 -14.41 13.04
C PHE A 404 -4.70 -15.65 12.18
N ALA A 405 -5.11 -16.82 12.67
CA ALA A 405 -4.97 -18.07 11.94
C ALA A 405 -5.69 -18.02 10.58
N GLU A 406 -6.82 -17.32 10.51
CA GLU A 406 -7.64 -17.13 9.31
C GLU A 406 -7.01 -16.17 8.28
N ASP A 407 -6.05 -15.34 8.68
CA ASP A 407 -5.33 -14.43 7.78
C ASP A 407 -4.17 -15.15 7.05
N VAL A 408 -3.69 -16.28 7.58
CA VAL A 408 -2.55 -17.03 7.03
C VAL A 408 -3.01 -17.90 5.86
N ARG A 409 -2.28 -17.81 4.73
CA ARG A 409 -2.52 -18.65 3.55
C ARG A 409 -1.34 -19.59 3.35
N GLU A 410 -1.60 -20.88 3.49
CA GLU A 410 -0.61 -21.93 3.31
C GLU A 410 -0.55 -22.34 1.84
N PHE A 411 0.42 -21.78 1.12
CA PHE A 411 0.75 -22.22 -0.24
C PHE A 411 1.99 -23.09 -0.19
N GLN A 412 1.89 -24.29 -0.76
CA GLN A 412 3.02 -25.21 -0.87
C GLN A 412 3.78 -24.92 -2.16
N PHE A 413 5.05 -24.56 -2.02
CA PHE A 413 5.98 -24.37 -3.14
C PHE A 413 7.15 -25.34 -3.02
N PRO A 414 7.61 -25.97 -4.10
CA PRO A 414 8.82 -26.79 -4.07
C PRO A 414 10.04 -25.93 -3.73
N SER A 415 10.98 -26.49 -2.96
CA SER A 415 12.24 -25.79 -2.65
C SER A 415 13.11 -25.67 -3.90
N PHE A 416 13.72 -24.50 -4.11
CA PHE A 416 14.66 -24.29 -5.23
C PHE A 416 15.85 -25.27 -5.20
N SER A 417 16.26 -25.72 -4.01
CA SER A 417 17.34 -26.71 -3.84
C SER A 417 16.97 -28.12 -4.29
N SER A 418 15.68 -28.42 -4.44
CA SER A 418 15.20 -29.73 -4.90
C SER A 418 15.12 -29.85 -6.43
N PHE A 419 15.37 -28.75 -7.16
CA PHE A 419 15.37 -28.78 -8.61
C PHE A 419 16.55 -29.56 -9.19
N PRO A 420 16.39 -30.19 -10.38
CA PRO A 420 17.46 -30.90 -11.06
C PRO A 420 18.71 -30.04 -11.24
N ALA A 421 19.88 -30.67 -11.32
CA ALA A 421 21.16 -29.99 -11.52
C ALA A 421 21.18 -29.06 -12.75
N SER A 422 20.37 -29.34 -13.77
CA SER A 422 20.20 -28.48 -14.95
C SER A 422 19.57 -27.11 -14.67
N CYS A 423 18.83 -26.99 -13.56
CA CYS A 423 18.19 -25.75 -13.11
C CYS A 423 18.96 -25.07 -11.97
N GLN A 424 20.03 -25.69 -11.47
CA GLN A 424 20.89 -25.08 -10.47
C GLN A 424 21.85 -24.11 -11.17
N PRO A 425 22.13 -22.93 -10.58
CA PRO A 425 23.01 -21.96 -11.18
C PRO A 425 24.45 -22.47 -11.20
N ASN A 426 25.14 -22.27 -12.32
CA ASN A 426 26.58 -22.56 -12.43
C ASN A 426 27.43 -21.45 -11.80
N GLU A 427 28.73 -21.69 -11.61
CA GLU A 427 29.65 -20.73 -10.97
C GLU A 427 29.72 -19.39 -11.73
N GLN A 428 29.69 -19.41 -13.06
CA GLN A 428 29.70 -18.21 -13.91
C GLN A 428 28.41 -17.38 -13.75
N GLN A 429 27.26 -18.04 -13.60
CA GLN A 429 25.97 -17.42 -13.33
C GLN A 429 25.93 -16.79 -11.93
N LEU A 430 26.53 -17.45 -10.94
CA LEU A 430 26.65 -16.91 -9.59
C LEU A 430 27.57 -15.69 -9.55
N GLU A 431 28.72 -15.75 -10.23
CA GLU A 431 29.66 -14.63 -10.30
C GLU A 431 29.08 -13.43 -11.05
N SER A 432 28.45 -13.67 -12.21
CA SER A 432 27.78 -12.61 -12.97
C SER A 432 26.63 -11.98 -12.18
N ALA A 433 25.83 -12.79 -11.46
CA ALA A 433 24.79 -12.29 -10.56
C ALA A 433 25.35 -11.48 -9.40
N ALA A 434 26.44 -11.92 -8.76
CA ALA A 434 27.09 -11.20 -7.68
C ALA A 434 27.63 -9.84 -8.14
N ASN A 435 28.24 -9.77 -9.32
CA ASN A 435 28.71 -8.52 -9.91
C ASN A 435 27.56 -7.59 -10.27
N PHE A 436 26.44 -8.14 -10.78
CA PHE A 436 25.23 -7.38 -11.07
C PHE A 436 24.58 -6.81 -9.79
N ILE A 437 24.56 -7.57 -8.69
CA ILE A 437 24.06 -7.09 -7.39
C ILE A 437 24.93 -5.95 -6.86
N LYS A 438 26.27 -6.10 -6.89
CA LYS A 438 27.21 -5.05 -6.45
C LYS A 438 27.06 -3.77 -7.27
N MET A 439 26.77 -3.88 -8.57
CA MET A 439 26.55 -2.74 -9.45
C MET A 439 25.30 -1.92 -9.07
N LEU A 440 24.23 -2.60 -8.64
CA LEU A 440 22.93 -1.97 -8.29
C LEU A 440 22.76 -1.77 -6.79
N ASP A 441 23.85 -1.75 -6.03
CA ASP A 441 23.80 -1.51 -4.60
C ASP A 441 23.42 -0.06 -4.30
N LEU A 442 22.31 0.10 -3.57
CA LEU A 442 21.79 1.40 -3.15
C LEU A 442 22.35 1.85 -1.79
N ALA A 443 23.06 1.00 -1.06
CA ALA A 443 23.65 1.32 0.23
C ALA A 443 25.15 0.92 0.30
N PRO A 444 26.00 1.49 -0.58
CA PRO A 444 27.41 1.11 -0.62
C PRO A 444 28.16 1.53 0.65
N ASP A 445 29.09 0.68 1.09
CA ASP A 445 29.89 0.89 2.30
C ASP A 445 30.56 2.27 2.35
N GLY A 446 30.33 3.01 3.44
CA GLY A 446 30.91 4.33 3.66
C GLY A 446 30.23 5.49 2.92
N LYS A 447 29.14 5.25 2.18
CA LYS A 447 28.28 6.29 1.60
C LYS A 447 26.88 6.25 2.23
N GLN A 448 26.15 7.35 2.08
CA GLN A 448 24.74 7.39 2.51
C GLN A 448 23.88 6.53 1.57
N GLU A 449 22.90 5.82 2.15
CA GLU A 449 21.90 5.05 1.41
C GLU A 449 21.15 5.97 0.42
N VAL A 450 21.12 5.54 -0.84
CA VAL A 450 20.39 6.19 -1.93
C VAL A 450 18.91 5.83 -1.80
N LEU A 451 18.02 6.81 -1.98
CA LEU A 451 16.55 6.66 -1.83
C LEU A 451 16.07 6.26 -0.43
N LEU A 452 16.67 6.83 0.62
CA LEU A 452 16.17 6.69 1.99
C LEU A 452 14.66 6.98 2.09
N PRO A 453 13.84 6.09 2.65
CA PRO A 453 12.38 6.26 2.69
C PRO A 453 11.90 7.55 3.38
N ASP A 454 12.62 7.99 4.41
CA ASP A 454 12.30 9.23 5.14
C ASP A 454 12.57 10.50 4.30
N PHE A 455 13.46 10.41 3.30
CA PHE A 455 13.87 11.51 2.43
C PHE A 455 13.36 11.39 0.99
N THR A 456 12.70 10.28 0.65
CA THR A 456 12.20 10.03 -0.70
C THR A 456 10.69 10.29 -0.75
N PRO A 457 10.22 11.30 -1.51
CA PRO A 457 8.80 11.58 -1.63
C PRO A 457 8.09 10.49 -2.45
N ASN A 458 6.78 10.31 -2.24
CA ASN A 458 5.97 9.46 -3.12
C ASN A 458 5.88 10.10 -4.53
N PRO A 459 6.46 9.48 -5.58
CA PRO A 459 6.55 10.08 -6.90
C PRO A 459 5.17 10.23 -7.56
N VAL A 460 4.22 9.36 -7.23
CA VAL A 460 2.86 9.41 -7.80
C VAL A 460 2.10 10.61 -7.26
N LEU A 461 2.21 10.88 -5.96
CA LEU A 461 1.59 12.05 -5.34
C LEU A 461 2.26 13.34 -5.80
N ALA A 462 3.60 13.37 -5.89
CA ALA A 462 4.33 14.52 -6.40
C ALA A 462 3.90 14.88 -7.83
N ARG A 463 3.81 13.89 -8.72
CA ARG A 463 3.33 14.07 -10.10
C ARG A 463 1.88 14.56 -10.15
N PHE A 464 1.02 14.00 -9.30
CA PHE A 464 -0.39 14.40 -9.23
C PHE A 464 -0.57 15.88 -8.87
N TYR A 465 0.13 16.36 -7.83
CA TYR A 465 0.03 17.78 -7.42
C TYR A 465 0.66 18.73 -8.44
N HIS A 466 1.79 18.34 -9.04
CA HIS A 466 2.40 19.12 -10.10
C HIS A 466 1.45 19.28 -11.29
N TYR A 467 0.80 18.18 -11.70
CA TYR A 467 -0.19 18.26 -12.77
C TYR A 467 -1.42 19.09 -12.37
N LEU A 468 -1.89 18.97 -11.13
CA LEU A 468 -3.02 19.76 -10.62
C LEU A 468 -2.74 21.27 -10.68
N ASP A 469 -1.54 21.69 -10.29
CA ASP A 469 -1.10 23.09 -10.38
C ASP A 469 -1.09 23.58 -11.83
N LEU A 470 -0.47 22.81 -12.72
CA LEU A 470 -0.39 23.12 -14.14
C LEU A 470 -1.79 23.25 -14.76
N LYS A 471 -2.69 22.31 -14.47
CA LYS A 471 -4.08 22.29 -14.94
C LYS A 471 -4.92 23.42 -14.34
N SER A 472 -4.55 23.93 -13.17
CA SER A 472 -5.21 25.07 -12.53
C SER A 472 -4.89 26.40 -13.22
N LYS A 473 -3.66 26.56 -13.72
CA LYS A 473 -3.21 27.73 -14.50
C LYS A 473 -3.61 27.62 -15.97
N HIS A 474 -3.54 26.41 -16.52
CA HIS A 474 -3.82 26.09 -17.91
C HIS A 474 -4.83 24.94 -18.02
N PRO A 475 -6.14 25.25 -18.09
CA PRO A 475 -7.19 24.23 -18.08
C PRO A 475 -7.09 23.15 -19.18
N ASP A 476 -6.53 23.51 -20.33
CA ASP A 476 -6.42 22.65 -21.51
C ASP A 476 -5.07 21.93 -21.63
N ALA A 477 -4.20 22.07 -20.63
CA ALA A 477 -2.88 21.49 -20.71
C ALA A 477 -2.88 19.96 -20.58
N SER A 478 -2.10 19.32 -21.47
CA SER A 478 -1.85 17.89 -21.43
C SER A 478 -1.00 17.48 -20.23
N VAL A 479 -1.03 16.20 -19.87
CA VAL A 479 -0.16 15.65 -18.82
C VAL A 479 1.31 15.86 -19.20
N PRO A 480 2.12 16.56 -18.39
CA PRO A 480 3.52 16.82 -18.69
C PRO A 480 4.36 15.52 -18.62
N PRO A 481 5.52 15.48 -19.31
CA PRO A 481 6.48 14.40 -19.17
C PRO A 481 6.99 14.29 -17.73
N LEU A 482 7.56 13.13 -17.37
CA LEU A 482 8.21 12.97 -16.07
C LEU A 482 9.40 13.92 -15.96
N ASP A 483 9.41 14.66 -14.86
CA ASP A 483 10.48 15.55 -14.44
C ASP A 483 11.75 14.76 -14.08
N TYR A 484 12.92 15.36 -14.26
CA TYR A 484 14.23 14.77 -13.99
C TYR A 484 14.33 14.21 -12.56
N THR A 485 13.90 14.97 -11.54
CA THR A 485 13.94 14.51 -10.15
C THR A 485 13.10 13.26 -9.92
N LEU A 486 11.93 13.16 -10.57
CA LEU A 486 11.06 12.00 -10.42
C LEU A 486 11.60 10.79 -11.19
N ARG A 487 12.19 11.00 -12.36
CA ARG A 487 12.87 9.93 -13.12
C ARG A 487 13.99 9.31 -12.31
N LYS A 488 14.81 10.13 -11.63
CA LYS A 488 15.90 9.64 -10.78
C LYS A 488 15.41 8.78 -9.59
N ILE A 489 14.14 8.91 -9.18
CA ILE A 489 13.52 8.02 -8.16
C ILE A 489 12.98 6.73 -8.80
N THR A 490 12.40 6.81 -10.00
CA THR A 490 11.68 5.69 -10.64
C THR A 490 12.52 4.85 -11.58
N GLU A 491 13.65 5.37 -12.04
CA GLU A 491 14.51 4.79 -13.08
C GLU A 491 15.96 4.70 -12.56
N PRO A 492 16.75 3.69 -12.97
CA PRO A 492 18.16 3.58 -12.61
C PRO A 492 18.98 4.72 -13.24
N GLU A 493 20.05 5.16 -12.57
CA GLU A 493 20.91 6.22 -13.09
C GLU A 493 21.57 5.80 -14.41
N THR A 494 21.41 6.63 -15.44
CA THR A 494 21.91 6.34 -16.79
C THR A 494 23.43 6.22 -16.82
N ASP A 495 24.14 7.03 -16.04
CA ASP A 495 25.60 7.01 -15.97
C ASP A 495 26.12 5.71 -15.36
N LEU A 496 25.45 5.18 -14.33
CA LEU A 496 25.79 3.87 -13.74
C LEU A 496 25.58 2.73 -14.73
N VAL A 497 24.50 2.79 -15.52
CA VAL A 497 24.20 1.78 -16.55
C VAL A 497 25.23 1.84 -17.68
N LEU A 498 25.62 3.04 -18.14
CA LEU A 498 26.61 3.21 -19.20
C LEU A 498 28.00 2.76 -18.75
N GLN A 499 28.43 3.11 -17.53
CA GLN A 499 29.74 2.73 -17.00
C GLN A 499 29.88 1.21 -16.82
N ASN A 500 28.79 0.52 -16.51
CA ASN A 500 28.79 -0.91 -16.19
C ASN A 500 28.11 -1.77 -17.26
N GLN A 501 28.01 -1.27 -18.49
CA GLN A 501 27.34 -1.98 -19.58
C GLN A 501 27.94 -3.37 -19.85
N SER A 502 29.25 -3.52 -19.64
CA SER A 502 29.96 -4.80 -19.74
C SER A 502 29.46 -5.86 -18.73
N VAL A 503 29.08 -5.45 -17.53
CA VAL A 503 28.53 -6.33 -16.48
C VAL A 503 27.13 -6.81 -16.88
N ILE A 504 26.31 -5.89 -17.41
CA ILE A 504 24.95 -6.19 -17.90
C ILE A 504 25.02 -7.17 -19.08
N ASP A 505 25.92 -6.92 -20.03
CA ASP A 505 26.10 -7.80 -21.19
C ASP A 505 26.63 -9.17 -20.79
N SER A 506 27.55 -9.24 -19.82
CA SER A 506 28.04 -10.51 -19.26
C SER A 506 26.91 -11.30 -18.61
N TYR A 507 26.12 -10.66 -17.74
CA TYR A 507 24.95 -11.27 -17.11
C TYR A 507 23.96 -11.78 -18.15
N ARG A 508 23.64 -10.96 -19.17
CA ARG A 508 22.73 -11.37 -20.24
C ARG A 508 23.22 -12.57 -21.05
N ARG A 509 24.54 -12.69 -21.27
CA ARG A 509 25.13 -13.86 -21.95
C ARG A 509 25.08 -15.11 -21.09
N SER A 510 25.18 -14.98 -19.77
CA SER A 510 25.13 -16.11 -18.83
C SER A 510 23.73 -16.70 -18.64
N PHE A 511 22.66 -15.94 -18.95
CA PHE A 511 21.27 -16.38 -18.80
C PHE A 511 20.53 -16.37 -20.14
N GLU A 512 20.40 -17.54 -20.77
CA GLU A 512 19.60 -17.71 -21.99
C GLU A 512 18.10 -17.64 -21.68
N MET A 513 17.44 -16.59 -22.15
CA MET A 513 16.00 -16.39 -21.99
C MET A 513 15.29 -16.70 -23.31
N GLN A 514 14.52 -17.79 -23.34
CA GLN A 514 13.59 -18.06 -24.45
C GLN A 514 12.21 -17.47 -24.11
N GLY A 515 11.84 -16.40 -24.79
CA GLY A 515 10.52 -15.82 -24.65
C GLY A 515 9.47 -16.71 -25.31
N ASN A 516 8.55 -17.27 -24.53
CA ASN A 516 7.34 -17.83 -25.10
C ASN A 516 6.54 -16.70 -25.79
N PRO A 517 6.01 -16.90 -27.02
CA PRO A 517 5.21 -15.89 -27.67
C PRO A 517 3.97 -15.59 -26.82
N LEU A 518 3.97 -14.44 -26.16
CA LEU A 518 2.81 -13.93 -25.45
C LEU A 518 1.68 -13.82 -26.47
N LYS A 519 0.52 -14.47 -26.20
CA LYS A 519 -0.72 -14.17 -26.91
C LYS A 519 -0.91 -12.66 -26.80
N LYS A 520 -0.88 -11.96 -27.94
CA LYS A 520 -1.03 -10.50 -27.95
C LYS A 520 -2.27 -10.14 -27.11
N PRO A 521 -2.16 -9.27 -26.09
CA PRO A 521 -3.36 -8.74 -25.46
C PRO A 521 -4.20 -8.14 -26.58
N ARG A 522 -5.50 -8.48 -26.64
CA ARG A 522 -6.43 -7.87 -27.59
C ARG A 522 -6.26 -6.35 -27.44
N ARG A 523 -5.61 -5.72 -28.43
CA ARG A 523 -5.55 -4.26 -28.51
C ARG A 523 -6.99 -3.81 -28.69
N PHE A 524 -7.60 -3.28 -27.63
CA PHE A 524 -8.75 -2.40 -27.82
C PHE A 524 -8.24 -1.22 -28.63
N LEU A 525 -8.57 -1.21 -29.92
CA LEU A 525 -8.35 -0.09 -30.82
C LEU A 525 -9.14 1.11 -30.28
N ARG A 526 -8.48 1.98 -29.52
CA ARG A 526 -8.97 3.35 -29.32
C ARG A 526 -8.05 4.27 -30.09
N GLY A 527 -8.42 4.52 -31.34
CA GLY A 527 -7.65 5.36 -32.24
C GLY A 527 -8.15 5.26 -33.67
N LYS A 528 -9.39 5.71 -33.92
CA LYS A 528 -9.79 6.41 -35.15
C LYS A 528 -11.11 7.12 -34.88
N THR A 529 -11.07 8.44 -35.04
CA THR A 529 -12.19 9.36 -35.13
C THR A 529 -12.98 9.08 -36.42
N SER A 530 -14.21 8.61 -36.30
CA SER A 530 -15.29 8.84 -37.29
C SER A 530 -16.61 8.55 -36.58
N ASP A 531 -17.53 9.50 -36.68
CA ASP A 531 -18.92 9.39 -36.26
C ASP A 531 -19.58 8.15 -36.85
N GLU A 532 -20.30 7.37 -36.02
CA GLU A 532 -21.65 6.89 -36.32
C GLU A 532 -22.27 6.19 -35.10
N GLU A 533 -23.57 6.38 -34.95
CA GLU A 533 -24.40 5.98 -33.82
C GLU A 533 -24.57 4.46 -33.72
N GLY A 534 -24.37 3.92 -32.52
CA GLY A 534 -24.69 2.53 -32.21
C GLY A 534 -24.70 2.29 -30.70
N LYS A 535 -25.89 2.18 -30.11
CA LYS A 535 -26.09 1.82 -28.70
C LYS A 535 -25.71 0.36 -28.48
N GLU A 536 -24.64 0.10 -27.72
CA GLU A 536 -24.43 -1.19 -27.06
C GLU A 536 -24.10 -0.99 -25.58
N ASN A 537 -24.87 -1.66 -24.73
CA ASN A 537 -24.80 -1.63 -23.27
C ASN A 537 -23.49 -2.29 -22.79
N ILE A 538 -22.64 -1.52 -22.11
CA ILE A 538 -21.43 -2.05 -21.47
C ILE A 538 -21.79 -2.46 -20.04
N THR A 539 -22.02 -3.75 -19.83
CA THR A 539 -22.01 -4.38 -18.52
C THR A 539 -20.56 -4.78 -18.21
N ALA A 540 -19.93 -4.15 -17.22
CA ALA A 540 -18.59 -4.52 -16.77
C ALA A 540 -18.64 -5.86 -16.01
N PRO A 541 -17.83 -6.87 -16.36
CA PRO A 541 -17.69 -8.06 -15.52
C PRO A 541 -16.76 -7.74 -14.33
N PRO A 542 -17.04 -8.26 -13.13
CA PRO A 542 -16.19 -8.08 -11.97
C PRO A 542 -14.85 -8.81 -12.17
N ALA A 543 -13.77 -8.14 -11.82
CA ALA A 543 -12.43 -8.70 -11.77
C ALA A 543 -12.39 -9.80 -10.70
N ASN A 544 -12.19 -11.05 -11.13
CA ASN A 544 -11.56 -12.15 -10.38
C ASN A 544 -11.67 -13.45 -11.18
N LEU A 545 -10.77 -13.69 -12.13
CA LEU A 545 -10.51 -15.04 -12.64
C LEU A 545 -9.03 -15.14 -13.02
N ILE A 546 -8.25 -15.75 -12.12
CA ILE A 546 -6.96 -16.34 -12.45
C ILE A 546 -7.32 -17.60 -13.26
N GLU A 547 -7.25 -17.51 -14.59
CA GLU A 547 -7.37 -18.67 -15.47
C GLU A 547 -6.11 -19.52 -15.29
N TYR A 548 -6.22 -20.62 -14.54
CA TYR A 548 -5.41 -21.79 -14.81
C TYR A 548 -5.81 -22.29 -16.20
N THR A 549 -4.87 -22.28 -17.14
CA THR A 549 -5.00 -22.91 -18.45
C THR A 549 -5.10 -24.43 -18.30
N SER A 550 -6.26 -24.90 -17.86
CA SER A 550 -6.76 -26.22 -18.24
C SER A 550 -7.33 -26.07 -19.64
N ILE A 551 -6.89 -26.92 -20.57
CA ILE A 551 -7.47 -27.04 -21.90
C ILE A 551 -9.00 -27.14 -21.72
N LYS A 552 -9.76 -26.18 -22.24
CA LYS A 552 -11.22 -26.13 -22.07
C LYS A 552 -11.81 -27.24 -22.94
N VAL A 553 -12.04 -28.41 -22.35
CA VAL A 553 -12.72 -29.53 -23.01
C VAL A 553 -14.21 -29.18 -23.10
N GLU A 554 -14.74 -29.12 -24.32
CA GLU A 554 -16.14 -28.77 -24.58
C GLU A 554 -17.01 -29.99 -24.96
N LYS A 555 -16.37 -31.11 -25.29
CA LYS A 555 -16.98 -32.40 -25.68
C LYS A 555 -16.03 -33.55 -25.30
N ILE A 556 -16.59 -34.68 -24.88
CA ILE A 556 -15.85 -35.90 -24.55
C ILE A 556 -15.30 -36.54 -25.84
N GLY A 557 -13.98 -36.72 -25.92
CA GLY A 557 -13.30 -37.31 -27.06
C GLY A 557 -13.07 -38.82 -26.94
N ASP A 558 -12.67 -39.46 -28.05
CA ASP A 558 -12.52 -40.92 -28.13
C ASP A 558 -11.23 -41.45 -27.51
N LEU A 559 -10.23 -40.58 -27.33
CA LEU A 559 -8.89 -40.93 -26.86
C LEU A 559 -8.80 -40.98 -25.32
N THR A 560 -9.47 -40.05 -24.63
CA THR A 560 -9.38 -39.86 -23.16
C THR A 560 -10.74 -39.53 -22.51
N PRO A 561 -11.79 -40.35 -22.71
CA PRO A 561 -13.16 -40.01 -22.33
C PRO A 561 -13.35 -39.74 -20.83
N VAL A 562 -12.65 -40.48 -19.97
CA VAL A 562 -12.73 -40.31 -18.51
C VAL A 562 -12.14 -38.97 -18.05
N GLN A 563 -10.98 -38.59 -18.60
CA GLN A 563 -10.31 -37.33 -18.24
C GLN A 563 -11.08 -36.12 -18.76
N ASP A 564 -11.65 -36.24 -19.96
CA ASP A 564 -12.50 -35.21 -20.57
C ASP A 564 -13.75 -34.95 -19.74
N PHE A 565 -14.37 -36.01 -19.21
CA PHE A 565 -15.53 -35.93 -18.34
C PHE A 565 -15.23 -35.33 -16.96
N GLU A 566 -14.15 -35.75 -16.32
CA GLU A 566 -13.71 -35.16 -15.05
C GLU A 566 -13.38 -33.66 -15.22
N ALA A 567 -12.77 -33.29 -16.34
CA ALA A 567 -12.50 -31.90 -16.69
C ALA A 567 -13.79 -31.09 -16.93
N MET A 568 -14.81 -31.68 -17.59
CA MET A 568 -16.09 -31.03 -17.84
C MET A 568 -16.93 -30.85 -16.56
N ILE A 569 -16.98 -31.85 -15.67
CA ILE A 569 -17.67 -31.75 -14.37
C ILE A 569 -16.99 -30.74 -13.44
N SER A 570 -15.67 -30.63 -13.49
CA SER A 570 -14.91 -29.69 -12.65
C SER A 570 -15.15 -28.21 -13.02
N ARG A 571 -15.85 -27.92 -14.12
CA ARG A 571 -16.14 -26.53 -14.54
C ARG A 571 -17.22 -25.92 -13.67
N ARG A 572 -16.91 -24.78 -13.06
CA ARG A 572 -17.84 -24.00 -12.23
C ARG A 572 -18.52 -22.86 -12.97
N ASP A 573 -18.39 -22.83 -14.30
CA ASP A 573 -18.81 -21.70 -15.15
C ASP A 573 -20.34 -21.65 -15.37
N SER A 574 -21.02 -22.81 -15.40
CA SER A 574 -22.49 -22.93 -15.51
C SER A 574 -22.95 -24.32 -15.02
N PRO A 575 -24.11 -24.43 -14.34
CA PRO A 575 -24.71 -25.72 -13.97
C PRO A 575 -25.07 -26.59 -15.19
N ASP A 576 -25.23 -25.99 -16.37
CA ASP A 576 -25.55 -26.72 -17.61
C ASP A 576 -24.43 -27.69 -18.04
N TRP A 577 -23.19 -27.45 -17.60
CA TRP A 577 -22.04 -28.29 -17.96
C TRP A 577 -22.09 -29.66 -17.31
N VAL A 578 -22.62 -29.77 -16.09
CA VAL A 578 -22.78 -31.07 -15.40
C VAL A 578 -23.79 -31.93 -16.14
N VAL A 579 -24.94 -31.34 -16.49
CA VAL A 579 -26.00 -32.03 -17.26
C VAL A 579 -25.47 -32.45 -18.65
N LYS A 580 -24.73 -31.56 -19.32
CA LYS A 580 -24.12 -31.85 -20.62
C LYS A 580 -23.06 -32.96 -20.52
N ALA A 581 -22.17 -32.91 -19.54
CA ALA A 581 -21.12 -33.91 -19.34
C ALA A 581 -21.70 -35.29 -19.07
N ILE A 582 -22.73 -35.37 -18.20
CA ILE A 582 -23.47 -36.61 -17.92
C ILE A 582 -24.10 -37.16 -19.20
N LYS A 583 -24.76 -36.30 -20.00
CA LYS A 583 -25.37 -36.71 -21.27
C LYS A 583 -24.33 -37.21 -22.28
N ASP A 584 -23.28 -36.43 -22.53
CA ASP A 584 -22.22 -36.78 -23.49
C ASP A 584 -21.54 -38.11 -23.09
N MET A 585 -21.36 -38.37 -21.80
CA MET A 585 -20.80 -39.64 -21.30
C MET A 585 -21.77 -40.82 -21.48
N LYS A 586 -23.07 -40.61 -21.25
CA LYS A 586 -24.11 -41.63 -21.48
C LYS A 586 -24.16 -42.05 -22.95
N ASP A 587 -24.18 -41.07 -23.86
CA ASP A 587 -24.19 -41.31 -25.31
C ASP A 587 -22.92 -42.06 -25.74
N LYS A 588 -21.75 -41.67 -25.21
CA LYS A 588 -20.49 -42.35 -25.51
C LYS A 588 -20.43 -43.79 -25.02
N ILE A 589 -20.98 -44.07 -23.83
CA ILE A 589 -21.08 -45.45 -23.31
C ILE A 589 -22.00 -46.29 -24.20
N PHE A 590 -23.11 -45.73 -24.70
CA PHE A 590 -23.98 -46.42 -25.66
C PHE A 590 -23.24 -46.76 -26.95
N ASP A 591 -22.56 -45.79 -27.57
CA ASP A 591 -21.78 -46.01 -28.79
C ASP A 591 -20.71 -47.09 -28.57
N MET A 592 -19.99 -47.06 -27.44
CA MET A 592 -18.93 -48.04 -27.14
C MET A 592 -19.47 -49.46 -26.93
N VAL A 593 -20.68 -49.60 -26.39
CA VAL A 593 -21.32 -50.91 -26.17
C VAL A 593 -21.94 -51.42 -27.47
N GLU A 594 -22.53 -50.54 -28.28
CA GLU A 594 -23.13 -50.90 -29.58
C GLU A 594 -22.07 -51.24 -30.65
N ASP A 595 -20.98 -50.48 -30.73
CA ASP A 595 -19.89 -50.68 -31.71
C ASP A 595 -18.88 -51.75 -31.27
N SER A 596 -19.19 -52.54 -30.23
CA SER A 596 -18.29 -53.56 -29.71
C SER A 596 -18.37 -54.85 -30.54
N HIS A 597 -17.26 -55.21 -31.19
CA HIS A 597 -17.08 -56.52 -31.80
C HIS A 597 -16.36 -57.43 -30.78
N GLU A 598 -16.99 -58.54 -30.40
CA GLU A 598 -16.43 -59.53 -29.45
C GLU A 598 -16.00 -58.98 -28.07
N GLY A 599 -16.48 -57.79 -27.68
CA GLY A 599 -16.27 -57.23 -26.35
C GLY A 599 -15.00 -56.37 -26.16
N ASP A 600 -14.29 -56.02 -27.24
CA ASP A 600 -13.05 -55.22 -27.18
C ASP A 600 -13.21 -53.86 -26.48
N ASN A 601 -14.39 -53.24 -26.57
CA ASN A 601 -14.67 -51.94 -25.97
C ASN A 601 -15.27 -52.01 -24.55
N TYR A 602 -15.62 -53.20 -24.04
CA TYR A 602 -16.25 -53.36 -22.73
C TYR A 602 -15.40 -52.84 -21.55
N PRO A 603 -14.07 -53.08 -21.49
CA PRO A 603 -13.26 -52.54 -20.41
C PRO A 603 -13.28 -51.01 -20.34
N LYS A 604 -13.21 -50.33 -21.50
CA LYS A 604 -13.25 -48.87 -21.59
C LYS A 604 -14.64 -48.31 -21.25
N ALA A 605 -15.70 -48.97 -21.72
CA ALA A 605 -17.07 -48.60 -21.38
C ALA A 605 -17.33 -48.73 -19.87
N LEU A 606 -16.80 -49.77 -19.22
CA LEU A 606 -16.88 -49.96 -17.77
C LEU A 606 -16.13 -48.86 -17.00
N ASP A 607 -14.94 -48.48 -17.45
CA ASP A 607 -14.17 -47.41 -16.80
C ASP A 607 -14.89 -46.06 -16.94
N CYS A 608 -15.54 -45.80 -18.08
CA CYS A 608 -16.43 -44.65 -18.28
C CYS A 608 -17.66 -44.71 -17.35
N LEU A 609 -18.25 -45.88 -17.14
CA LEU A 609 -19.40 -46.09 -16.27
C LEU A 609 -19.05 -45.90 -14.79
N VAL A 610 -17.84 -46.31 -14.37
CA VAL A 610 -17.29 -46.03 -13.03
C VAL A 610 -17.09 -44.53 -12.82
N ALA A 611 -16.53 -43.84 -13.82
CA ALA A 611 -16.34 -42.39 -13.78
C ALA A 611 -17.69 -41.66 -13.70
N LEU A 612 -18.68 -42.07 -14.51
CA LEU A 612 -20.03 -41.54 -14.49
C LEU A 612 -20.70 -41.73 -13.13
N ARG A 613 -20.57 -42.92 -12.52
CA ARG A 613 -21.09 -43.21 -11.17
C ARG A 613 -20.50 -42.26 -10.12
N LYS A 614 -19.18 -42.11 -10.12
CA LYS A 614 -18.48 -41.20 -9.19
C LYS A 614 -18.89 -39.74 -9.41
N GLY A 615 -18.99 -39.29 -10.66
CA GLY A 615 -19.43 -37.94 -11.00
C GLY A 615 -20.87 -37.65 -10.54
N CYS A 616 -21.79 -38.58 -10.73
CA CYS A 616 -23.18 -38.43 -10.29
C CYS A 616 -23.32 -38.40 -8.75
N ILE A 617 -22.44 -39.10 -8.01
CA ILE A 617 -22.43 -39.04 -6.53
C ILE A 617 -21.91 -37.66 -6.06
N LEU A 618 -20.82 -37.17 -6.66
CA LEU A 618 -20.22 -35.88 -6.30
C LEU A 618 -21.16 -34.70 -6.55
N GLU A 619 -21.89 -34.72 -7.66
CA GLU A 619 -22.81 -33.65 -8.07
C GLU A 619 -24.26 -33.87 -7.57
N GLN A 620 -24.49 -34.85 -6.69
CA GLN A 620 -25.81 -35.15 -6.09
C GLN A 620 -26.92 -35.48 -7.12
N GLU A 621 -26.57 -36.15 -8.21
CA GLU A 621 -27.49 -36.59 -9.29
C GLU A 621 -27.61 -38.13 -9.39
N PRO A 622 -27.93 -38.87 -8.30
CA PRO A 622 -27.94 -40.35 -8.33
C PRO A 622 -29.06 -40.93 -9.21
N LYS A 623 -30.16 -40.19 -9.41
CA LYS A 623 -31.29 -40.61 -10.27
C LYS A 623 -30.86 -40.77 -11.73
N GLN A 624 -30.07 -39.82 -12.23
CA GLN A 624 -29.54 -39.83 -13.60
C GLN A 624 -28.71 -41.08 -13.90
N PHE A 625 -27.92 -41.55 -12.94
CA PHE A 625 -27.13 -42.77 -13.08
C PHE A 625 -27.99 -44.03 -12.98
N ASN A 626 -28.89 -44.10 -11.99
CA ASN A 626 -29.72 -45.27 -11.75
C ASN A 626 -30.68 -45.55 -12.92
N ASP A 627 -31.29 -44.51 -13.48
CA ASP A 627 -32.17 -44.63 -14.65
C ASP A 627 -31.39 -45.06 -15.90
N PHE A 628 -30.18 -44.52 -16.07
CA PHE A 628 -29.30 -44.89 -17.18
C PHE A 628 -28.82 -46.33 -17.08
N LEU A 629 -28.43 -46.81 -15.90
CA LEU A 629 -27.96 -48.19 -15.73
C LEU A 629 -29.09 -49.19 -16.01
N LYS A 630 -30.33 -48.90 -15.58
CA LYS A 630 -31.52 -49.69 -15.93
C LYS A 630 -31.75 -49.70 -17.44
N HIS A 631 -31.67 -48.53 -18.09
CA HIS A 631 -31.85 -48.41 -19.54
C HIS A 631 -30.77 -49.16 -20.32
N LEU A 632 -29.51 -49.08 -19.90
CA LEU A 632 -28.39 -49.80 -20.50
C LEU A 632 -28.55 -51.32 -20.36
N CYS A 633 -28.97 -51.82 -19.19
CA CYS A 633 -29.25 -53.24 -19.00
C CYS A 633 -30.41 -53.74 -19.89
N ASN A 634 -31.49 -52.95 -20.05
CA ASN A 634 -32.59 -53.30 -20.96
C ASN A 634 -32.12 -53.32 -22.43
N PHE A 635 -31.34 -52.32 -22.84
CA PHE A 635 -30.74 -52.28 -24.18
C PHE A 635 -29.86 -53.49 -24.48
N CYS A 636 -29.03 -53.92 -23.52
CA CYS A 636 -28.20 -55.12 -23.66
C CYS A 636 -29.04 -56.41 -23.74
N GLN A 637 -30.20 -56.47 -23.08
CA GLN A 637 -31.13 -57.60 -23.20
C GLN A 637 -31.81 -57.64 -24.58
N GLU A 638 -32.23 -56.49 -25.11
CA GLU A 638 -32.87 -56.38 -26.42
C GLU A 638 -31.91 -56.70 -27.58
N LYS A 639 -30.64 -56.31 -27.47
CA LYS A 639 -29.61 -56.55 -28.51
C LYS A 639 -28.81 -57.85 -28.34
N ASN A 640 -29.21 -58.76 -27.44
CA ASN A 640 -28.53 -60.04 -27.16
C ASN A 640 -27.04 -59.88 -26.71
N LEU A 641 -26.71 -58.76 -26.07
CA LEU A 641 -25.37 -58.46 -25.53
C LEU A 641 -25.24 -58.92 -24.06
N GLN A 642 -25.57 -60.18 -23.77
CA GLN A 642 -25.56 -60.72 -22.41
C GLN A 642 -24.15 -60.74 -21.78
N SER A 643 -23.11 -60.82 -22.61
CA SER A 643 -21.70 -60.79 -22.21
C SER A 643 -21.31 -59.49 -21.49
N PHE A 644 -21.93 -58.34 -21.82
CA PHE A 644 -21.66 -57.08 -21.13
C PHE A 644 -22.28 -57.03 -19.72
N CYS A 645 -23.50 -57.56 -19.55
CA CYS A 645 -24.15 -57.64 -18.24
C CYS A 645 -23.40 -58.57 -17.28
N GLU A 646 -22.81 -59.65 -17.79
CA GLU A 646 -21.92 -60.54 -17.01
C GLU A 646 -20.64 -59.82 -16.57
N HIS A 647 -20.06 -58.99 -17.45
CA HIS A 647 -18.89 -58.17 -17.11
C HIS A 647 -19.22 -57.06 -16.08
N LEU A 648 -20.41 -56.47 -16.13
CA LEU A 648 -20.91 -55.53 -15.12
C LEU A 648 -21.04 -56.21 -13.74
N ALA A 649 -21.58 -57.44 -13.72
CA ALA A 649 -21.70 -58.25 -12.51
C ALA A 649 -20.33 -58.65 -11.94
N ALA A 650 -19.38 -59.04 -12.80
CA ALA A 650 -18.02 -59.40 -12.38
C ALA A 650 -17.25 -58.22 -11.74
N LYS A 651 -17.47 -56.97 -12.20
CA LYS A 651 -16.90 -55.75 -11.57
C LYS A 651 -17.71 -55.22 -10.38
N GLY A 652 -18.87 -55.82 -10.06
CA GLY A 652 -19.69 -55.43 -8.90
C GLY A 652 -20.37 -54.05 -9.02
N LEU A 653 -20.60 -53.54 -10.24
CA LEU A 653 -21.19 -52.23 -10.47
C LEU A 653 -22.71 -52.26 -10.33
N THR A 654 -23.22 -51.74 -9.22
CA THR A 654 -24.66 -51.73 -8.90
C THR A 654 -25.23 -50.31 -8.90
N LEU A 655 -26.56 -50.22 -8.78
CA LEU A 655 -27.28 -48.95 -8.56
C LEU A 655 -26.73 -48.23 -7.31
N ILE A 656 -26.83 -46.90 -7.29
CA ILE A 656 -26.43 -46.07 -6.14
C ILE A 656 -27.55 -46.14 -5.10
N PRO A 657 -27.33 -46.70 -3.90
CA PRO A 657 -28.35 -46.80 -2.86
C PRO A 657 -28.43 -45.54 -1.98
N LYS A 658 -29.50 -45.44 -1.18
CA LYS A 658 -29.71 -44.34 -0.19
C LYS A 658 -28.57 -44.15 0.82
N THR A 659 -27.84 -45.22 1.15
CA THR A 659 -26.69 -45.11 2.07
C THR A 659 -25.49 -44.38 1.47
N GLU A 660 -25.33 -44.41 0.14
CA GLU A 660 -24.21 -43.80 -0.57
C GLU A 660 -24.57 -42.41 -1.11
N ALA A 661 -25.84 -42.18 -1.46
CA ALA A 661 -26.36 -40.86 -1.81
C ALA A 661 -27.77 -40.66 -1.23
N ILE A 662 -27.94 -39.62 -0.40
CA ILE A 662 -29.19 -39.33 0.34
C ILE A 662 -30.37 -39.09 -0.63
N ASP A 663 -30.09 -38.50 -1.80
CA ASP A 663 -31.10 -38.18 -2.83
C ASP A 663 -31.45 -39.36 -3.76
N SER A 664 -30.92 -40.56 -3.49
CA SER A 664 -31.27 -41.77 -4.22
C SER A 664 -32.64 -42.31 -3.81
N ASP A 665 -33.42 -42.78 -4.77
CA ASP A 665 -34.71 -43.43 -4.51
C ASP A 665 -34.58 -44.95 -4.23
N VAL A 666 -33.37 -45.53 -4.42
CA VAL A 666 -33.13 -46.99 -4.40
C VAL A 666 -32.68 -47.48 -3.02
N SER A 667 -33.25 -48.58 -2.53
CA SER A 667 -32.83 -49.20 -1.26
C SER A 667 -31.54 -50.03 -1.40
N ASP A 668 -30.83 -50.27 -0.30
CA ASP A 668 -29.60 -51.10 -0.31
C ASP A 668 -29.87 -52.54 -0.78
N GLU A 669 -31.07 -53.06 -0.49
CA GLU A 669 -31.50 -54.39 -0.91
C GLU A 669 -31.78 -54.43 -2.42
N GLU A 670 -32.45 -53.41 -2.96
CA GLU A 670 -32.69 -53.25 -4.39
C GLU A 670 -31.38 -53.13 -5.18
N ALA A 671 -30.42 -52.33 -4.69
CA ALA A 671 -29.12 -52.18 -5.34
C ALA A 671 -28.32 -53.50 -5.37
N ARG A 672 -28.36 -54.30 -4.30
CA ARG A 672 -27.69 -55.61 -4.22
C ARG A 672 -28.35 -56.67 -5.09
N SER A 673 -29.68 -56.64 -5.21
CA SER A 673 -30.44 -57.60 -6.00
C SER A 673 -30.39 -57.33 -7.52
N PHE A 674 -29.99 -56.13 -7.94
CA PHE A 674 -30.09 -55.65 -9.32
C PHE A 674 -29.38 -56.52 -10.38
N LEU A 675 -28.24 -57.15 -10.06
CA LEU A 675 -27.48 -57.99 -11.00
C LEU A 675 -27.55 -59.50 -10.69
N VAL A 676 -28.28 -59.87 -9.64
CA VAL A 676 -28.52 -61.28 -9.29
C VAL A 676 -29.71 -61.75 -10.13
N LYS A 677 -29.47 -62.39 -11.27
CA LYS A 677 -30.57 -63.04 -12.00
C LYS A 677 -31.20 -64.12 -11.13
N SER A 678 -32.51 -64.00 -10.97
CA SER A 678 -33.46 -65.03 -10.58
C SER A 678 -33.25 -66.32 -11.36
N GLU A 679 -33.04 -67.43 -10.66
CA GLU A 679 -33.30 -68.76 -11.21
C GLU A 679 -34.74 -68.81 -11.74
N SER A 680 -34.87 -69.26 -12.98
CA SER A 680 -36.13 -69.62 -13.61
C SER A 680 -36.91 -70.59 -12.73
N LYS A 681 -38.14 -70.22 -12.32
CA LYS A 681 -39.15 -71.21 -11.94
C LYS A 681 -39.47 -72.03 -13.19
N CYS A 682 -39.05 -73.30 -13.22
CA CYS A 682 -39.68 -74.30 -14.05
C CYS A 682 -41.01 -74.70 -13.40
N ASP A 683 -42.08 -74.61 -14.17
CA ASP A 683 -43.26 -75.47 -14.01
C ASP A 683 -42.94 -76.90 -14.52
#